data_AF-W4FU10-F1
#
_entry.id   AF-W4FU10-F1
#
_cell.length_a   1.000
_cell.length_b   1.000
_cell.length_c   1.000
_cell.angle_alpha   90.00
_cell.angle_beta   90.00
_cell.angle_gamma   90.00
#
_symmetry.space_group_name_H-M   'P 1'
#
loop_
_entity.id
_entity.type
_entity.pdbx_description
1 polymer ?
#
loop_
_entity_poly.entity_id
_entity_poly.type
_entity_poly.pdbx_seq_one_letter_code
_entity_poly.pdbx_strand_id
1 'polypeptide(L)'
;MGGMPASMDESGGAHVYLSSAAVRERNMGTASWWHDEAHDCVISLRPILDAEGSSTDKLGLCVDMLPGASHGSASPIAATTHSSHGSFSHGASFVDVKLSIDCQFFAVQRNDIEVDVWATATSDDDASISLRYSVMCKRTSRLLGLYWNAKDIDASAGSTKVPSQYLTLVTTGGLEVFKLTSSKCKFHRVLAYSTHLFWWHPQQHVVVLATGSKATELRPFFVDGGNLAKISKVVVSAPLLTTAQVGLAYLYSTLYLVYSSTSNQQLLLYRVHPSVDTVCVRALRVGFPDPVALSVVDNLLVVHSATYGVSSFYDVALADADPFLHPLPLHMPMPTNNTTTCDKVETAFMSPHFALASRPTNDDDMTRVLFHAIRLNLHAIAACATASARPMLSVARFLLRRRGGTAHGDVGGDDKDVKEALFASFRTRLHEGRWPEADFRACVHMLHHHEATDAMKMQSNILPISKAMASATTSAHLLMHVSQHDWFVYFWQPLQHVLPPPRLSMFLVIFLDSLRQHAFTVSSDLLVLYIQSMATQHRCAELVAFPMDDSVEVAHELELHEGVVPAMHQVAMDMYHRLGAVDDLVRLFLRDGHVTLALRLTLRYASSKKHISHSPKWFFDQVVAVATKAASTPSPDAVTCDQSNVQARQYLYALYVFLCTFAPAALVRDDRGRSQLSYECTFPEHLCTPSDKELQINGSSNDDDPSVHFRRLFGFSDNGHGT
;
A
#
# COMPACT_ATOMS: atom_id res chain seq x y z
N MET A 1 21.89 36.65 -11.30
CA MET A 1 20.87 35.83 -11.98
C MET A 1 20.39 34.78 -10.99
N GLY A 2 19.39 35.13 -10.20
CA GLY A 2 18.77 34.23 -9.24
C GLY A 2 17.40 33.85 -9.78
N GLY A 3 17.20 32.56 -10.03
CA GLY A 3 15.87 31.98 -10.24
C GLY A 3 15.43 31.35 -8.93
N MET A 4 14.43 31.93 -8.28
CA MET A 4 13.65 31.24 -7.25
C MET A 4 12.76 30.18 -7.93
N PRO A 5 12.55 29.01 -7.33
CA PRO A 5 11.57 28.04 -7.81
C PRO A 5 10.15 28.55 -7.55
N ALA A 6 9.26 28.23 -8.48
CA ALA A 6 7.85 28.58 -8.46
C ALA A 6 7.20 28.20 -7.12
N SER A 7 6.54 29.19 -6.51
CA SER A 7 5.62 28.98 -5.40
C SER A 7 4.58 27.94 -5.82
N MET A 8 4.54 26.83 -5.09
CA MET A 8 3.38 25.98 -4.99
C MET A 8 2.17 26.87 -4.67
N ASP A 9 1.17 26.89 -5.56
CA ASP A 9 -0.15 27.39 -5.23
C ASP A 9 -0.76 26.44 -4.19
N GLU A 10 -0.49 26.77 -2.93
CA GLU A 10 -1.21 26.34 -1.74
C GLU A 10 -2.66 26.85 -1.83
N SER A 11 -3.56 26.03 -2.36
CA SER A 11 -4.97 26.08 -1.95
C SER A 11 -5.34 24.72 -1.38
N GLY A 12 -5.12 24.58 -0.07
CA GLY A 12 -5.47 23.44 0.76
C GLY A 12 -6.99 23.25 0.94
N GLY A 13 -7.71 23.06 -0.16
CA GLY A 13 -9.07 22.52 -0.14
C GLY A 13 -8.98 20.99 -0.21
N ALA A 14 -9.52 20.27 0.78
CA ALA A 14 -9.78 18.85 0.58
C ALA A 14 -10.87 18.69 -0.48
N HIS A 15 -10.43 18.43 -1.71
CA HIS A 15 -11.31 18.15 -2.82
C HIS A 15 -11.56 16.64 -2.88
N VAL A 16 -12.84 16.26 -2.81
CA VAL A 16 -13.28 15.00 -3.41
C VAL A 16 -13.04 15.14 -4.91
N TYR A 17 -11.98 14.54 -5.43
CA TYR A 17 -11.74 14.56 -6.87
C TYR A 17 -12.48 13.36 -7.48
N LEU A 18 -13.52 13.63 -8.27
CA LEU A 18 -14.14 12.62 -9.12
C LEU A 18 -13.15 12.25 -10.22
N SER A 19 -12.67 11.00 -10.22
CA SER A 19 -11.64 10.56 -11.15
C SER A 19 -12.20 10.35 -12.56
N SER A 20 -11.34 10.62 -13.55
CA SER A 20 -11.58 10.64 -15.00
C SER A 20 -11.91 9.30 -15.66
N ALA A 21 -12.52 8.35 -14.96
CA ALA A 21 -13.23 7.25 -15.64
C ALA A 21 -14.60 7.78 -16.06
N ALA A 22 -14.59 8.76 -16.98
CA ALA A 22 -15.78 9.46 -17.40
C ALA A 22 -16.22 9.02 -18.79
N VAL A 23 -17.42 8.45 -18.87
CA VAL A 23 -18.07 8.25 -20.17
C VAL A 23 -18.76 9.55 -20.53
N ARG A 24 -18.40 10.08 -21.70
CA ARG A 24 -18.97 11.30 -22.22
C ARG A 24 -20.05 11.01 -23.24
N GLU A 25 -21.26 11.38 -22.88
CA GLU A 25 -22.44 11.26 -23.69
C GLU A 25 -22.84 12.61 -24.30
N ARG A 26 -23.24 12.61 -25.58
CA ARG A 26 -23.98 13.71 -26.18
C ARG A 26 -25.46 13.32 -26.25
N ASN A 27 -26.30 14.01 -25.48
CA ASN A 27 -27.75 13.80 -25.57
C ASN A 27 -28.28 14.49 -26.84
N MET A 28 -28.74 13.70 -27.82
CA MET A 28 -29.42 14.14 -29.05
C MET A 28 -30.95 14.29 -28.87
N GLY A 29 -31.46 14.10 -27.65
CA GLY A 29 -32.90 14.11 -27.31
C GLY A 29 -33.42 12.72 -26.92
N THR A 30 -34.17 12.65 -25.80
CA THR A 30 -34.88 11.47 -25.22
C THR A 30 -34.06 10.29 -24.69
N ALA A 31 -32.73 10.41 -24.56
CA ALA A 31 -31.94 9.31 -24.03
C ALA A 31 -32.20 9.09 -22.52
N SER A 32 -32.60 7.85 -22.19
CA SER A 32 -32.85 7.38 -20.83
C SER A 32 -31.73 6.43 -20.38
N TRP A 33 -31.42 6.45 -19.08
CA TRP A 33 -30.24 5.78 -18.51
C TRP A 33 -30.63 5.00 -17.26
N TRP A 34 -30.03 3.83 -17.09
CA TRP A 34 -30.23 2.97 -15.93
C TRP A 34 -28.88 2.45 -15.43
N HIS A 35 -28.73 2.36 -14.12
CA HIS A 35 -27.58 1.73 -13.50
C HIS A 35 -27.88 0.26 -13.19
N ASP A 36 -27.06 -0.64 -13.72
CA ASP A 36 -27.14 -2.06 -13.40
C ASP A 36 -26.17 -2.38 -12.26
N GLU A 37 -26.73 -2.58 -11.06
CA GLU A 37 -25.95 -2.83 -9.85
C GLU A 37 -25.21 -4.17 -9.86
N ALA A 38 -25.68 -5.14 -10.65
CA ALA A 38 -25.12 -6.48 -10.69
C ALA A 38 -23.81 -6.53 -11.47
N HIS A 39 -23.71 -5.73 -12.53
CA HIS A 39 -22.55 -5.64 -13.40
C HIS A 39 -21.75 -4.34 -13.23
N ASP A 40 -22.23 -3.42 -12.36
CA ASP A 40 -21.63 -2.10 -12.13
C ASP A 40 -21.45 -1.30 -13.43
N CYS A 41 -22.48 -1.32 -14.28
CA CYS A 41 -22.47 -0.71 -15.61
C CYS A 41 -23.67 0.24 -15.82
N VAL A 42 -23.59 1.03 -16.89
CA VAL A 42 -24.66 1.96 -17.29
C VAL A 42 -25.31 1.44 -18.57
N ILE A 43 -26.64 1.33 -18.55
CA ILE A 43 -27.44 0.97 -19.72
C ILE A 43 -28.13 2.22 -20.23
N SER A 44 -28.05 2.46 -21.53
CA SER A 44 -28.54 3.68 -22.17
C SER A 44 -29.47 3.39 -23.33
N LEU A 45 -30.58 4.11 -23.44
CA LEU A 45 -31.44 4.06 -24.62
C LEU A 45 -31.06 5.20 -25.56
N ARG A 46 -30.51 4.87 -26.72
CA ARG A 46 -29.92 5.83 -27.67
C ARG A 46 -30.44 5.62 -29.09
N PRO A 47 -30.49 6.67 -29.93
CA PRO A 47 -30.78 6.48 -31.35
C PRO A 47 -29.75 5.57 -32.02
N ILE A 48 -30.23 4.64 -32.84
CA ILE A 48 -29.37 3.78 -33.65
C ILE A 48 -28.86 4.64 -34.81
N LEU A 49 -27.54 4.67 -35.00
CA LEU A 49 -26.91 5.41 -36.10
C LEU A 49 -26.74 4.52 -37.32
N ASP A 50 -26.92 5.07 -38.51
CA ASP A 50 -26.61 4.39 -39.77
C ASP A 50 -25.09 4.39 -40.08
N ALA A 51 -24.70 3.73 -41.18
CA ALA A 51 -23.29 3.62 -41.58
C ALA A 51 -22.63 4.97 -41.92
N GLU A 52 -23.43 6.01 -42.17
CA GLU A 52 -22.98 7.38 -42.44
C GLU A 52 -22.95 8.25 -41.17
N GLY A 53 -23.38 7.70 -40.02
CA GLY A 53 -23.40 8.37 -38.73
C GLY A 53 -24.65 9.23 -38.48
N SER A 54 -25.66 9.14 -39.34
CA SER A 54 -26.95 9.82 -39.18
C SER A 54 -27.89 9.02 -38.27
N SER A 55 -28.72 9.71 -37.50
CA SER A 55 -29.67 9.08 -36.59
C SER A 55 -30.82 8.41 -37.37
N THR A 56 -31.08 7.14 -37.09
CA THR A 56 -32.32 6.49 -37.51
C THR A 56 -33.47 6.90 -36.57
N ASP A 57 -34.73 6.68 -36.99
CA ASP A 57 -35.94 6.90 -36.17
C ASP A 57 -36.16 5.79 -35.10
N LYS A 58 -35.11 5.01 -34.83
CA LYS A 58 -35.16 3.85 -33.94
C LYS A 58 -34.17 4.02 -32.80
N LEU A 59 -34.56 3.55 -31.63
CA LEU A 59 -33.73 3.53 -30.43
C LEU A 59 -33.20 2.11 -30.18
N GLY A 60 -32.04 2.01 -29.53
CA GLY A 60 -31.44 0.77 -29.09
C GLY A 60 -30.78 0.94 -27.72
N LEU A 61 -30.66 -0.16 -26.98
CA LEU A 61 -30.01 -0.23 -25.67
C LEU A 61 -28.50 -0.38 -25.86
N CYS A 62 -27.70 0.44 -25.20
CA CYS A 62 -26.25 0.25 -25.20
C CYS A 62 -25.76 0.03 -23.77
N VAL A 63 -24.68 -0.73 -23.61
CA VAL A 63 -24.06 -1.01 -22.32
C VAL A 63 -22.69 -0.33 -22.30
N ASP A 64 -22.55 0.64 -21.41
CA ASP A 64 -21.33 1.39 -21.18
C ASP A 64 -20.73 0.98 -19.82
N MET A 65 -19.39 1.06 -19.66
CA MET A 65 -18.67 0.76 -18.41
C MET A 65 -18.71 -0.69 -17.90
N LEU A 66 -18.97 -1.70 -18.75
CA LEU A 66 -18.96 -3.10 -18.32
C LEU A 66 -17.53 -3.58 -17.93
N PRO A 67 -17.29 -4.01 -16.66
CA PRO A 67 -15.97 -4.48 -16.22
C PRO A 67 -15.53 -5.77 -16.93
N GLY A 68 -14.27 -5.86 -17.37
CA GLY A 68 -13.68 -7.08 -17.96
C GLY A 68 -13.75 -7.19 -19.50
N ALA A 69 -14.20 -6.16 -20.21
CA ALA A 69 -14.23 -6.14 -21.68
C ALA A 69 -12.83 -6.11 -22.35
N SER A 70 -11.75 -5.88 -21.59
CA SER A 70 -10.39 -5.75 -22.13
C SER A 70 -9.61 -7.06 -22.28
N HIS A 71 -10.10 -8.19 -21.75
CA HIS A 71 -9.39 -9.48 -21.88
C HIS A 71 -10.36 -10.65 -22.04
N GLY A 72 -10.61 -11.06 -23.29
CA GLY A 72 -10.83 -12.45 -23.71
C GLY A 72 -11.90 -13.29 -22.98
N SER A 73 -12.84 -12.70 -22.25
CA SER A 73 -13.97 -13.40 -21.66
C SER A 73 -15.03 -13.68 -22.73
N ALA A 74 -15.51 -14.92 -22.79
CA ALA A 74 -16.52 -15.40 -23.73
C ALA A 74 -17.94 -14.90 -23.41
N SER A 75 -18.12 -13.61 -23.11
CA SER A 75 -19.44 -12.97 -23.04
C SER A 75 -19.71 -12.21 -24.35
N PRO A 76 -20.88 -12.40 -25.00
CA PRO A 76 -21.16 -11.81 -26.30
C PRO A 76 -21.19 -10.28 -26.30
N ILE A 77 -21.42 -9.64 -25.15
CA ILE A 77 -21.44 -8.17 -25.00
C ILE A 77 -20.02 -7.57 -24.88
N ALA A 78 -19.04 -8.30 -24.34
CA ALA A 78 -17.67 -7.80 -24.19
C ALA A 78 -16.99 -7.51 -25.54
N ALA A 79 -17.43 -8.18 -26.61
CA ALA A 79 -16.95 -7.96 -27.98
C ALA A 79 -17.60 -6.75 -28.68
N THR A 80 -18.66 -6.16 -28.10
CA THR A 80 -19.52 -5.19 -28.80
C THR A 80 -19.93 -3.99 -27.93
N THR A 81 -19.06 -3.50 -27.04
CA THR A 81 -19.34 -2.40 -26.08
C THR A 81 -19.82 -1.06 -26.69
N HIS A 82 -19.96 -0.97 -28.01
CA HIS A 82 -20.53 0.18 -28.73
C HIS A 82 -21.69 -0.19 -29.68
N SER A 83 -22.17 -1.45 -29.69
CA SER A 83 -23.32 -1.85 -30.49
C SER A 83 -24.63 -1.50 -29.77
N SER A 84 -25.60 -1.00 -30.52
CA SER A 84 -26.98 -0.87 -30.04
C SER A 84 -27.66 -2.24 -30.00
N HIS A 85 -28.37 -2.52 -28.92
CA HIS A 85 -29.09 -3.75 -28.66
C HIS A 85 -30.60 -3.53 -28.71
N GLY A 86 -31.31 -4.30 -29.53
CA GLY A 86 -32.75 -4.12 -29.75
C GLY A 86 -33.06 -2.98 -30.72
N SER A 87 -34.31 -2.95 -31.20
CA SER A 87 -34.81 -1.90 -32.09
C SER A 87 -36.18 -1.45 -31.60
N PHE A 88 -36.21 -0.28 -30.98
CA PHE A 88 -37.39 0.31 -30.35
C PHE A 88 -37.85 1.55 -31.13
N SER A 89 -39.13 1.88 -31.05
CA SER A 89 -39.68 3.09 -31.64
C SER A 89 -39.11 4.35 -30.97
N HIS A 90 -39.00 5.46 -31.69
CA HIS A 90 -38.57 6.77 -31.15
C HIS A 90 -39.33 7.25 -29.90
N GLY A 91 -40.59 6.83 -29.71
CA GLY A 91 -41.40 7.14 -28.52
C GLY A 91 -41.28 6.13 -27.36
N ALA A 92 -40.36 5.16 -27.44
CA ALA A 92 -40.21 4.16 -26.40
C ALA A 92 -39.67 4.78 -25.10
N SER A 93 -40.35 4.51 -23.99
CA SER A 93 -39.93 4.90 -22.65
C SER A 93 -40.03 3.68 -21.75
N PHE A 94 -39.00 3.45 -20.94
CA PHE A 94 -38.92 2.33 -20.02
C PHE A 94 -38.79 2.83 -18.59
N VAL A 95 -39.31 2.05 -17.64
CA VAL A 95 -39.22 2.35 -16.21
C VAL A 95 -37.86 1.93 -15.67
N ASP A 96 -37.44 0.71 -15.96
CA ASP A 96 -36.17 0.14 -15.51
C ASP A 96 -35.62 -0.85 -16.54
N VAL A 97 -34.30 -0.98 -16.63
CA VAL A 97 -33.61 -1.94 -17.51
C VAL A 97 -32.45 -2.56 -16.75
N LYS A 98 -32.39 -3.90 -16.71
CA LYS A 98 -31.32 -4.66 -16.02
C LYS A 98 -30.82 -5.81 -16.88
N LEU A 99 -29.55 -6.15 -16.72
CA LEU A 99 -28.88 -7.22 -17.46
C LEU A 99 -28.88 -8.52 -16.63
N SER A 100 -29.08 -9.68 -17.27
CA SER A 100 -28.94 -10.99 -16.62
C SER A 100 -27.49 -11.26 -16.22
N ILE A 101 -27.26 -12.11 -15.21
CA ILE A 101 -25.91 -12.36 -14.64
C ILE A 101 -24.92 -12.93 -15.66
N ASP A 102 -25.41 -13.62 -16.69
CA ASP A 102 -24.62 -14.15 -17.82
C ASP A 102 -24.52 -13.18 -19.02
N CYS A 103 -25.04 -11.97 -18.88
CA CYS A 103 -25.12 -10.96 -19.93
C CYS A 103 -25.84 -11.42 -21.21
N GLN A 104 -26.74 -12.42 -21.13
CA GLN A 104 -27.46 -12.97 -22.29
C GLN A 104 -28.83 -12.32 -22.52
N PHE A 105 -29.40 -11.68 -21.50
CA PHE A 105 -30.74 -11.14 -21.56
C PHE A 105 -30.83 -9.75 -20.92
N PHE A 106 -31.58 -8.85 -21.56
CA PHE A 106 -32.10 -7.63 -20.93
C PHE A 106 -33.50 -7.88 -20.37
N ALA A 107 -33.76 -7.48 -19.13
CA ALA A 107 -35.10 -7.27 -18.61
C ALA A 107 -35.46 -5.80 -18.76
N VAL A 108 -36.53 -5.50 -19.50
CA VAL A 108 -37.01 -4.15 -19.79
C VAL A 108 -38.40 -3.99 -19.17
N GLN A 109 -38.50 -3.19 -18.11
CA GLN A 109 -39.76 -2.86 -17.49
C GLN A 109 -40.48 -1.79 -18.31
N ARG A 110 -41.57 -2.16 -18.99
CA ARG A 110 -42.34 -1.23 -19.83
C ARG A 110 -43.25 -0.32 -19.01
N ASN A 111 -43.86 -0.88 -17.96
CA ASN A 111 -44.86 -0.22 -17.13
C ASN A 111 -44.88 -0.86 -15.73
N ASP A 112 -45.91 -0.57 -14.93
CA ASP A 112 -46.09 -1.09 -13.58
C ASP A 112 -46.69 -2.52 -13.54
N ILE A 113 -46.76 -3.23 -14.67
CA ILE A 113 -47.36 -4.57 -14.77
C ILE A 113 -46.52 -5.56 -15.59
N GLU A 114 -45.77 -5.08 -16.58
CA GLU A 114 -45.11 -5.89 -17.61
C GLU A 114 -43.59 -5.65 -17.67
N VAL A 115 -42.85 -6.77 -17.78
CA VAL A 115 -41.40 -6.81 -18.06
C VAL A 115 -41.15 -7.66 -19.29
N ASP A 116 -40.53 -7.07 -20.30
CA ASP A 116 -40.06 -7.76 -21.50
C ASP A 116 -38.64 -8.30 -21.29
N VAL A 117 -38.37 -9.50 -21.79
CA VAL A 117 -37.04 -10.12 -21.77
C VAL A 117 -36.51 -10.23 -23.20
N TRP A 118 -35.45 -9.50 -23.50
CA TRP A 118 -34.81 -9.43 -24.80
C TRP A 118 -33.47 -10.17 -24.78
N ALA A 119 -33.11 -10.89 -25.85
CA ALA A 119 -31.79 -11.51 -25.95
C ALA A 119 -30.71 -10.47 -26.31
N THR A 120 -29.48 -10.64 -25.86
CA THR A 120 -28.38 -9.70 -26.13
C THR A 120 -27.61 -10.05 -27.41
N ALA A 121 -27.54 -11.34 -27.76
CA ALA A 121 -26.91 -11.84 -28.97
C ALA A 121 -27.91 -12.01 -30.14
N THR A 122 -27.47 -11.63 -31.33
CA THR A 122 -28.12 -11.95 -32.62
C THR A 122 -27.85 -13.41 -32.96
N SER A 123 -28.88 -14.21 -33.22
CA SER A 123 -28.66 -15.46 -33.95
C SER A 123 -28.21 -15.13 -35.37
N ASP A 124 -27.22 -15.84 -35.91
CA ASP A 124 -26.58 -15.59 -37.22
C ASP A 124 -27.56 -15.44 -38.41
N ASP A 125 -28.82 -15.85 -38.27
CA ASP A 125 -29.85 -15.79 -39.30
C ASP A 125 -30.81 -14.58 -39.23
N ASP A 126 -30.80 -13.79 -38.15
CA ASP A 126 -31.68 -12.61 -38.01
C ASP A 126 -30.95 -11.46 -37.30
N ALA A 127 -30.62 -10.41 -38.07
CA ALA A 127 -29.91 -9.22 -37.59
C ALA A 127 -30.73 -8.32 -36.61
N SER A 128 -31.83 -8.84 -36.05
CA SER A 128 -32.65 -8.14 -35.07
C SER A 128 -32.61 -8.88 -33.73
N ILE A 129 -32.19 -8.17 -32.69
CA ILE A 129 -32.33 -8.61 -31.31
C ILE A 129 -33.82 -8.82 -31.02
N SER A 130 -34.17 -10.06 -30.67
CA SER A 130 -35.55 -10.50 -30.55
C SER A 130 -36.05 -10.50 -29.11
N LEU A 131 -37.27 -10.00 -28.92
CA LEU A 131 -38.06 -10.21 -27.73
C LEU A 131 -38.25 -11.73 -27.55
N ARG A 132 -37.81 -12.27 -26.41
CA ARG A 132 -37.91 -13.70 -26.10
C ARG A 132 -39.14 -14.03 -25.28
N TYR A 133 -39.40 -13.24 -24.24
CA TYR A 133 -40.49 -13.47 -23.31
C TYR A 133 -41.07 -12.12 -22.86
N SER A 134 -42.37 -12.06 -22.60
CA SER A 134 -43.00 -10.99 -21.81
C SER A 134 -43.59 -11.61 -20.55
N VAL A 135 -43.27 -11.02 -19.40
CA VAL A 135 -43.70 -11.49 -18.09
C VAL A 135 -44.55 -10.41 -17.46
N MET A 136 -45.80 -10.75 -17.16
CA MET A 136 -46.72 -9.87 -16.43
C MET A 136 -46.82 -10.27 -14.96
N CYS A 137 -46.81 -9.29 -14.07
CA CYS A 137 -47.10 -9.54 -12.66
C CYS A 137 -48.58 -9.93 -12.48
N LYS A 138 -48.91 -10.57 -11.35
CA LYS A 138 -50.30 -11.00 -11.09
C LYS A 138 -51.27 -9.81 -11.10
N ARG A 139 -52.49 -10.04 -11.62
CA ARG A 139 -53.52 -9.03 -11.90
C ARG A 139 -53.86 -8.07 -10.75
N THR A 140 -53.63 -8.47 -9.50
CA THR A 140 -53.90 -7.66 -8.29
C THR A 140 -52.70 -6.84 -7.81
N SER A 141 -51.51 -7.09 -8.36
CA SER A 141 -50.25 -6.51 -7.94
C SER A 141 -49.76 -5.48 -8.95
N ARG A 142 -48.77 -4.66 -8.55
CA ARG A 142 -48.03 -3.73 -9.40
C ARG A 142 -46.54 -3.90 -9.17
N LEU A 143 -45.75 -3.71 -10.21
CA LEU A 143 -44.29 -3.75 -10.17
C LEU A 143 -43.76 -2.52 -9.43
N LEU A 144 -42.88 -2.78 -8.47
CA LEU A 144 -42.03 -1.79 -7.83
C LEU A 144 -40.65 -1.75 -8.49
N GLY A 145 -40.19 -2.87 -9.05
CA GLY A 145 -38.94 -3.00 -9.78
C GLY A 145 -38.58 -4.47 -10.01
N LEU A 146 -37.35 -4.72 -10.46
CA LEU A 146 -36.87 -6.07 -10.78
C LEU A 146 -35.39 -6.23 -10.47
N TYR A 147 -34.95 -7.48 -10.30
CA TYR A 147 -33.52 -7.80 -10.21
C TYR A 147 -33.22 -9.21 -10.74
N TRP A 148 -31.97 -9.42 -11.14
CA TRP A 148 -31.44 -10.71 -11.57
C TRP A 148 -30.60 -11.35 -10.48
N ASN A 149 -30.64 -12.67 -10.42
CA ASN A 149 -29.67 -13.49 -9.71
C ASN A 149 -29.48 -14.82 -10.44
N ALA A 150 -28.43 -15.55 -10.09
CA ALA A 150 -28.14 -16.86 -10.65
C ALA A 150 -27.83 -17.87 -9.55
N LYS A 151 -27.89 -19.16 -9.92
CA LYS A 151 -27.43 -20.26 -9.08
C LYS A 151 -26.29 -20.99 -9.77
N ASP A 152 -25.34 -21.49 -8.96
CA ASP A 152 -24.17 -22.25 -9.40
C ASP A 152 -23.13 -21.39 -10.16
N ILE A 153 -22.81 -20.20 -9.63
CA ILE A 153 -21.79 -19.28 -10.19
C ILE A 153 -20.35 -19.76 -9.88
N ASP A 154 -20.17 -20.74 -8.98
CA ASP A 154 -18.86 -21.32 -8.64
C ASP A 154 -18.28 -22.14 -9.80
N ALA A 155 -17.73 -21.44 -10.79
CA ALA A 155 -16.89 -21.96 -11.86
C ALA A 155 -15.47 -22.36 -11.37
N SER A 156 -15.25 -22.48 -10.05
CA SER A 156 -13.95 -22.87 -9.47
C SER A 156 -13.70 -24.38 -9.45
N ALA A 157 -14.60 -25.21 -10.02
CA ALA A 157 -14.36 -26.64 -10.16
C ALA A 157 -15.08 -27.25 -11.38
N GLY A 158 -14.58 -27.01 -12.59
CA GLY A 158 -14.80 -27.89 -13.76
C GLY A 158 -16.26 -28.20 -14.15
N SER A 159 -17.23 -27.43 -13.67
CA SER A 159 -18.65 -27.67 -13.92
C SER A 159 -19.04 -27.11 -15.28
N THR A 160 -19.41 -28.01 -16.20
CA THR A 160 -19.93 -27.69 -17.55
C THR A 160 -21.38 -27.21 -17.56
N LYS A 161 -21.98 -26.94 -16.39
CA LYS A 161 -23.39 -26.53 -16.29
C LYS A 161 -23.52 -25.03 -16.46
N VAL A 162 -24.29 -24.62 -17.48
CA VAL A 162 -24.72 -23.22 -17.65
C VAL A 162 -25.50 -22.77 -16.41
N PRO A 163 -25.12 -21.65 -15.76
CA PRO A 163 -25.78 -21.17 -14.55
C PRO A 163 -27.26 -20.89 -14.84
N SER A 164 -28.12 -21.32 -13.92
CA SER A 164 -29.55 -21.04 -14.04
C SER A 164 -29.80 -19.58 -13.69
N GLN A 165 -30.35 -18.82 -14.64
CA GLN A 165 -30.74 -17.42 -14.45
C GLN A 165 -32.12 -17.34 -13.78
N TYR A 166 -32.27 -16.40 -12.86
CA TYR A 166 -33.52 -16.12 -12.17
C TYR A 166 -33.83 -14.63 -12.26
N LEU A 167 -34.99 -14.30 -12.83
CA LEU A 167 -35.55 -12.96 -12.84
C LEU A 167 -36.55 -12.86 -11.69
N THR A 168 -36.35 -11.92 -10.78
CA THR A 168 -37.29 -11.65 -9.71
C THR A 168 -38.00 -10.33 -9.94
N LEU A 169 -39.33 -10.38 -10.03
CA LEU A 169 -40.19 -9.22 -10.05
C LEU A 169 -40.56 -8.85 -8.62
N VAL A 170 -40.26 -7.61 -8.23
CA VAL A 170 -40.68 -7.06 -6.94
C VAL A 170 -42.01 -6.36 -7.14
N THR A 171 -43.05 -6.83 -6.47
CA THR A 171 -44.41 -6.33 -6.63
C THR A 171 -44.98 -5.82 -5.31
N THR A 172 -46.08 -5.07 -5.36
CA THR A 172 -46.85 -4.69 -4.18
C THR A 172 -47.36 -5.89 -3.37
N GLY A 173 -47.49 -7.07 -4.00
CA GLY A 173 -47.87 -8.33 -3.36
C GLY A 173 -46.69 -9.16 -2.82
N GLY A 174 -45.45 -8.72 -3.05
CA GLY A 174 -44.22 -9.43 -2.66
C GLY A 174 -43.36 -9.81 -3.86
N LEU A 175 -42.61 -10.90 -3.75
CA LEU A 175 -41.64 -11.31 -4.78
C LEU A 175 -42.22 -12.40 -5.69
N GLU A 176 -42.09 -12.23 -7.00
CA GLU A 176 -42.41 -13.25 -8.01
C GLU A 176 -41.14 -13.65 -8.76
N VAL A 177 -40.70 -14.89 -8.57
CA VAL A 177 -39.44 -15.40 -9.11
C VAL A 177 -39.70 -16.27 -10.33
N PHE A 178 -38.99 -15.99 -11.42
CA PHE A 178 -39.04 -16.72 -12.68
C PHE A 178 -37.67 -17.30 -12.97
N LYS A 179 -37.63 -18.59 -13.31
CA LYS A 179 -36.42 -19.26 -13.78
C LYS A 179 -36.34 -19.13 -15.29
N LEU A 180 -35.23 -18.59 -15.78
CA LEU A 180 -34.96 -18.45 -17.20
C LEU A 180 -33.87 -19.40 -17.67
N THR A 181 -34.05 -19.85 -18.89
CA THR A 181 -33.12 -20.65 -19.68
C THR A 181 -33.20 -20.14 -21.12
N SER A 182 -32.25 -20.51 -21.98
CA SER A 182 -32.26 -20.12 -23.40
C SER A 182 -33.58 -20.43 -24.12
N SER A 183 -34.30 -21.47 -23.71
CA SER A 183 -35.53 -21.95 -24.37
C SER A 183 -36.83 -21.71 -23.60
N LYS A 184 -36.77 -21.41 -22.29
CA LYS A 184 -37.98 -21.29 -21.45
C LYS A 184 -37.82 -20.23 -20.36
N CYS A 185 -38.90 -19.47 -20.13
CA CYS A 185 -39.15 -18.71 -18.92
C CYS A 185 -40.28 -19.38 -18.12
N LYS A 186 -39.99 -19.83 -16.89
CA LYS A 186 -40.94 -20.55 -16.04
C LYS A 186 -41.10 -19.88 -14.68
N PHE A 187 -42.34 -19.64 -14.27
CA PHE A 187 -42.64 -19.23 -12.90
C PHE A 187 -42.09 -20.25 -11.90
N HIS A 188 -41.28 -19.79 -10.95
CA HIS A 188 -40.59 -20.62 -9.97
C HIS A 188 -41.27 -20.55 -8.59
N ARG A 189 -41.51 -19.35 -8.06
CA ARG A 189 -42.04 -19.14 -6.71
C ARG A 189 -42.67 -17.76 -6.56
N VAL A 190 -43.63 -17.64 -5.65
CA VAL A 190 -44.07 -16.35 -5.09
C VAL A 190 -43.79 -16.31 -3.59
N LEU A 191 -43.34 -15.16 -3.09
CA LEU A 191 -43.23 -14.86 -1.67
C LEU A 191 -44.18 -13.70 -1.37
N ALA A 192 -45.30 -13.98 -0.71
CA ALA A 192 -46.37 -13.01 -0.49
C ALA A 192 -46.09 -12.13 0.74
N TYR A 193 -45.71 -10.88 0.51
CA TYR A 193 -45.60 -9.82 1.51
C TYR A 193 -46.13 -8.51 0.92
N SER A 194 -47.04 -7.82 1.63
CA SER A 194 -47.43 -6.46 1.26
C SER A 194 -46.20 -5.56 1.28
N THR A 195 -45.72 -5.21 0.09
CA THR A 195 -44.42 -4.55 -0.10
C THR A 195 -44.68 -3.15 -0.64
N HIS A 196 -43.99 -2.17 -0.07
CA HIS A 196 -44.13 -0.76 -0.42
C HIS A 196 -42.89 -0.23 -1.11
N LEU A 197 -41.70 -0.66 -0.66
CA LEU A 197 -40.39 -0.30 -1.21
C LEU A 197 -39.46 -1.53 -1.13
N PHE A 198 -38.37 -1.51 -1.88
CA PHE A 198 -37.34 -2.54 -1.81
C PHE A 198 -35.94 -1.99 -2.07
N TRP A 199 -34.94 -2.74 -1.63
CA TRP A 199 -33.51 -2.52 -1.92
C TRP A 199 -32.88 -3.87 -2.26
N TRP A 200 -31.99 -3.88 -3.24
CA TRP A 200 -31.27 -5.07 -3.70
C TRP A 200 -29.77 -4.86 -3.54
N HIS A 201 -29.06 -5.89 -3.06
CA HIS A 201 -27.60 -5.90 -3.03
C HIS A 201 -27.08 -7.14 -3.78
N PRO A 202 -26.68 -7.01 -5.05
CA PRO A 202 -26.38 -8.14 -5.92
C PRO A 202 -25.21 -8.98 -5.42
N GLN A 203 -24.12 -8.34 -5.02
CA GLN A 203 -22.88 -9.03 -4.62
C GLN A 203 -23.01 -9.85 -3.33
N GLN A 204 -23.98 -9.52 -2.48
CA GLN A 204 -24.24 -10.25 -1.22
C GLN A 204 -25.53 -11.08 -1.31
N HIS A 205 -26.19 -11.02 -2.47
CA HIS A 205 -27.48 -11.65 -2.75
C HIS A 205 -28.53 -11.40 -1.65
N VAL A 206 -28.67 -10.14 -1.21
CA VAL A 206 -29.67 -9.75 -0.21
C VAL A 206 -30.67 -8.79 -0.81
N VAL A 207 -31.96 -9.11 -0.67
CA VAL A 207 -33.07 -8.20 -0.94
C VAL A 207 -33.72 -7.78 0.36
N VAL A 208 -34.04 -6.49 0.52
CA VAL A 208 -34.75 -5.95 1.68
C VAL A 208 -36.09 -5.40 1.23
N LEU A 209 -37.16 -5.82 1.89
CA LEU A 209 -38.53 -5.36 1.62
C LEU A 209 -39.01 -4.44 2.74
N ALA A 210 -39.51 -3.26 2.40
CA ALA A 210 -40.29 -2.42 3.30
C ALA A 210 -41.74 -2.90 3.31
N THR A 211 -42.20 -3.34 4.47
CA THR A 211 -43.45 -4.09 4.63
C THR A 211 -44.21 -3.58 5.86
N GLY A 212 -45.42 -4.12 6.08
CA GLY A 212 -46.31 -3.70 7.15
C GLY A 212 -47.13 -2.46 6.78
N SER A 213 -48.18 -2.16 7.54
CA SER A 213 -49.17 -1.13 7.20
C SER A 213 -48.61 0.30 7.07
N LYS A 214 -47.44 0.57 7.67
CA LYS A 214 -46.75 1.87 7.61
C LYS A 214 -45.48 1.84 6.74
N ALA A 215 -45.18 0.73 6.07
CA ALA A 215 -43.91 0.53 5.34
C ALA A 215 -42.64 0.72 6.19
N THR A 216 -42.71 0.48 7.51
CA THR A 216 -41.59 0.67 8.46
C THR A 216 -40.92 -0.62 8.92
N GLU A 217 -41.44 -1.79 8.52
CA GLU A 217 -40.83 -3.08 8.82
C GLU A 217 -39.92 -3.48 7.66
N LEU A 218 -38.60 -3.36 7.86
CA LEU A 218 -37.58 -3.77 6.91
C LEU A 218 -37.29 -5.26 7.09
N ARG A 219 -37.57 -6.06 6.07
CA ARG A 219 -37.40 -7.52 6.07
C ARG A 219 -36.35 -7.94 5.04
N PRO A 220 -35.12 -8.28 5.47
CA PRO A 220 -34.09 -8.81 4.58
C PRO A 220 -34.33 -10.29 4.27
N PHE A 221 -34.00 -10.68 3.04
CA PHE A 221 -33.98 -12.06 2.56
C PHE A 221 -32.67 -12.32 1.83
N PHE A 222 -32.03 -13.44 2.15
CA PHE A 222 -30.91 -13.97 1.39
C PHE A 222 -31.45 -14.76 0.20
N VAL A 223 -30.89 -14.50 -0.99
CA VAL A 223 -31.35 -15.04 -2.26
C VAL A 223 -30.31 -16.01 -2.80
N ASP A 224 -30.70 -17.26 -3.06
CA ASP A 224 -29.84 -18.27 -3.69
C ASP A 224 -30.61 -18.95 -4.83
N GLY A 225 -30.38 -18.47 -6.05
CA GLY A 225 -31.23 -18.79 -7.20
C GLY A 225 -32.71 -18.54 -6.91
N GLY A 226 -33.52 -19.58 -7.02
CA GLY A 226 -34.96 -19.52 -6.71
C GLY A 226 -35.30 -19.60 -5.21
N ASN A 227 -34.31 -19.80 -4.34
CA ASN A 227 -34.53 -19.89 -2.90
C ASN A 227 -34.42 -18.52 -2.23
N LEU A 228 -35.29 -18.28 -1.25
CA LEU A 228 -35.39 -17.04 -0.48
C LEU A 228 -35.38 -17.40 1.01
N ALA A 229 -34.26 -17.18 1.68
CA ALA A 229 -34.09 -17.44 3.10
C ALA A 229 -34.35 -16.16 3.91
N LYS A 230 -35.21 -16.24 4.92
CA LYS A 230 -35.59 -15.08 5.75
C LYS A 230 -34.47 -14.72 6.73
N ILE A 231 -34.18 -13.42 6.86
CA ILE A 231 -33.30 -12.86 7.89
C ILE A 231 -34.16 -12.10 8.92
N SER A 232 -33.61 -11.87 10.12
CA SER A 232 -34.26 -11.10 11.18
C SER A 232 -34.69 -9.70 10.70
N LYS A 233 -35.89 -9.27 11.08
CA LYS A 233 -36.49 -8.00 10.62
C LYS A 233 -36.03 -6.82 11.48
N VAL A 234 -36.00 -5.64 10.89
CA VAL A 234 -35.73 -4.36 11.58
C VAL A 234 -36.98 -3.49 11.49
N VAL A 235 -37.37 -2.86 12.60
CA VAL A 235 -38.48 -1.89 12.61
C VAL A 235 -37.90 -0.50 12.82
N VAL A 236 -38.10 0.38 11.85
CA VAL A 236 -37.61 1.77 11.91
C VAL A 236 -38.71 2.73 12.34
N SER A 237 -38.34 3.81 13.02
CA SER A 237 -39.29 4.82 13.47
C SER A 237 -39.38 5.95 12.43
N ALA A 238 -40.23 5.76 11.41
CA ALA A 238 -40.52 6.77 10.39
C ALA A 238 -42.04 6.97 10.23
N PRO A 239 -42.53 8.21 9.98
CA PRO A 239 -43.93 8.44 9.67
C PRO A 239 -44.32 7.88 8.30
N LEU A 240 -43.45 8.06 7.31
CA LEU A 240 -43.49 7.43 5.99
C LEU A 240 -42.05 7.23 5.53
N LEU A 241 -41.70 6.00 5.15
CA LEU A 241 -40.36 5.68 4.68
C LEU A 241 -40.21 6.04 3.21
N THR A 242 -39.09 6.66 2.83
CA THR A 242 -38.72 6.92 1.43
C THR A 242 -37.51 6.10 1.01
N THR A 243 -37.31 5.92 -0.30
CA THR A 243 -36.15 5.17 -0.84
C THR A 243 -34.81 5.78 -0.43
N ALA A 244 -34.73 7.11 -0.30
CA ALA A 244 -33.53 7.83 0.10
C ALA A 244 -33.14 7.66 1.58
N GLN A 245 -34.06 7.19 2.44
CA GLN A 245 -33.78 7.04 3.88
C GLN A 245 -33.10 5.71 4.22
N VAL A 246 -33.10 4.74 3.31
CA VAL A 246 -32.48 3.43 3.55
C VAL A 246 -31.53 3.13 2.41
N GLY A 247 -30.36 2.60 2.76
CA GLY A 247 -29.38 2.09 1.81
C GLY A 247 -28.78 0.77 2.29
N LEU A 248 -28.13 0.07 1.36
CA LEU A 248 -27.34 -1.12 1.65
C LEU A 248 -25.87 -0.78 1.40
N ALA A 249 -25.01 -1.04 2.39
CA ALA A 249 -23.59 -0.74 2.31
C ALA A 249 -22.77 -1.96 2.72
N TYR A 250 -21.96 -2.47 1.82
CA TYR A 250 -20.99 -3.52 2.13
C TYR A 250 -19.67 -2.90 2.54
N LEU A 251 -19.31 -3.03 3.81
CA LEU A 251 -18.15 -2.39 4.43
C LEU A 251 -17.38 -3.43 5.25
N TYR A 252 -16.08 -3.56 5.03
CA TYR A 252 -15.20 -4.48 5.77
C TYR A 252 -15.77 -5.91 5.83
N SER A 253 -16.13 -6.44 4.66
CA SER A 253 -16.70 -7.78 4.50
C SER A 253 -18.01 -8.02 5.26
N THR A 254 -18.73 -6.96 5.60
CA THR A 254 -20.00 -7.02 6.32
C THR A 254 -21.05 -6.17 5.61
N LEU A 255 -22.22 -6.74 5.35
CA LEU A 255 -23.36 -6.00 4.80
C LEU A 255 -24.09 -5.27 5.92
N TYR A 256 -24.31 -3.97 5.71
CA TYR A 256 -25.08 -3.11 6.59
C TYR A 256 -26.33 -2.61 5.88
N LEU A 257 -27.46 -2.71 6.58
CA LEU A 257 -28.63 -1.89 6.29
C LEU A 257 -28.43 -0.56 7.01
N VAL A 258 -28.36 0.52 6.23
CA VAL A 258 -28.15 1.88 6.72
C VAL A 258 -29.48 2.61 6.71
N TYR A 259 -29.92 3.11 7.86
CA TYR A 259 -31.13 3.91 7.98
C TYR A 259 -30.80 5.33 8.43
N SER A 260 -31.23 6.32 7.65
CA SER A 260 -31.12 7.75 7.96
C SER A 260 -32.34 8.20 8.77
N SER A 261 -32.14 8.37 10.08
CA SER A 261 -33.13 8.95 10.98
C SER A 261 -33.03 10.47 10.94
N THR A 262 -33.96 11.10 10.23
CA THR A 262 -34.07 12.57 10.16
C THR A 262 -34.39 13.18 11.52
N SER A 263 -35.19 12.48 12.34
CA SER A 263 -35.58 12.95 13.69
C SER A 263 -34.41 13.08 14.65
N ASN A 264 -33.46 12.14 14.60
CA ASN A 264 -32.30 12.11 15.49
C ASN A 264 -31.01 12.59 14.82
N GLN A 265 -31.07 12.97 13.54
CA GLN A 265 -29.91 13.32 12.71
C GLN A 265 -28.79 12.26 12.80
N GLN A 266 -29.19 11.00 12.64
CA GLN A 266 -28.29 9.84 12.81
C GLN A 266 -28.44 8.83 11.67
N LEU A 267 -27.32 8.22 11.28
CA LEU A 267 -27.29 7.01 10.46
C LEU A 267 -27.14 5.80 11.38
N LEU A 268 -28.16 4.94 11.39
CA LEU A 268 -28.16 3.68 12.13
C LEU A 268 -27.73 2.55 11.19
N LEU A 269 -26.69 1.81 11.57
CA LEU A 269 -26.17 0.70 10.78
C LEU A 269 -26.55 -0.62 11.45
N TYR A 270 -27.36 -1.39 10.76
CA TYR A 270 -27.81 -2.71 11.17
C TYR A 270 -27.01 -3.77 10.43
N ARG A 271 -26.34 -4.66 11.16
CA ARG A 271 -25.57 -5.75 10.55
C ARG A 271 -26.52 -6.81 9.99
N VAL A 272 -26.46 -7.08 8.69
CA VAL A 272 -27.29 -8.08 8.02
C VAL A 272 -26.45 -9.30 7.70
N HIS A 273 -26.82 -10.47 8.25
CA HIS A 273 -26.17 -11.74 7.96
C HIS A 273 -27.18 -12.90 8.04
N PRO A 274 -27.13 -13.92 7.17
CA PRO A 274 -28.12 -15.02 7.18
C PRO A 274 -28.14 -15.83 8.48
N SER A 275 -26.99 -15.97 9.16
CA SER A 275 -26.87 -16.81 10.37
C SER A 275 -26.96 -16.05 11.71
N VAL A 276 -27.10 -14.72 11.69
CA VAL A 276 -27.08 -13.90 12.91
C VAL A 276 -28.23 -12.90 12.89
N ASP A 277 -28.78 -12.61 14.07
CA ASP A 277 -29.79 -11.57 14.21
C ASP A 277 -29.31 -10.20 13.72
N THR A 278 -30.21 -9.49 13.07
CA THR A 278 -29.97 -8.14 12.55
C THR A 278 -30.10 -7.15 13.69
N VAL A 279 -28.95 -6.65 14.14
CA VAL A 279 -28.84 -5.72 15.28
C VAL A 279 -28.19 -4.41 14.83
N CYS A 280 -28.61 -3.30 15.44
CA CYS A 280 -27.95 -2.00 15.26
C CYS A 280 -26.60 -2.05 15.95
N VAL A 281 -25.51 -1.92 15.19
CA VAL A 281 -24.13 -1.99 15.72
C VAL A 281 -23.46 -0.62 15.79
N ARG A 282 -23.93 0.36 15.01
CA ARG A 282 -23.39 1.72 14.98
C ARG A 282 -24.50 2.74 14.82
N ALA A 283 -24.31 3.90 15.44
CA ALA A 283 -25.08 5.11 15.21
C ALA A 283 -24.10 6.25 14.92
N LEU A 284 -24.14 6.79 13.71
CA LEU A 284 -23.25 7.85 13.24
C LEU A 284 -24.02 9.17 13.21
N ARG A 285 -23.42 10.25 13.71
CA ARG A 285 -24.05 11.58 13.75
C ARG A 285 -23.92 12.24 12.39
N VAL A 286 -25.03 12.67 11.81
CA VAL A 286 -25.07 13.44 10.56
C VAL A 286 -25.36 14.89 10.91
N GLY A 287 -24.48 15.80 10.51
CA GLY A 287 -24.60 17.24 10.83
C GLY A 287 -25.66 18.00 10.05
N PHE A 288 -26.50 17.32 9.27
CA PHE A 288 -27.51 17.94 8.40
C PHE A 288 -28.82 17.12 8.37
N PRO A 289 -29.98 17.79 8.30
CA PRO A 289 -31.31 17.15 8.35
C PRO A 289 -31.80 16.56 7.01
N ASP A 290 -31.13 16.87 5.91
CA ASP A 290 -31.60 16.58 4.55
C ASP A 290 -31.60 15.09 4.19
N PRO A 291 -32.39 14.69 3.16
CA PRO A 291 -32.21 13.39 2.54
C PRO A 291 -30.75 13.23 2.10
N VAL A 292 -30.18 12.11 2.54
CA VAL A 292 -28.77 11.81 2.35
C VAL A 292 -28.65 10.84 1.19
N ALA A 293 -27.80 11.16 0.20
CA ALA A 293 -27.33 10.15 -0.74
C ALA A 293 -26.12 9.43 -0.14
N LEU A 294 -26.10 8.10 -0.26
CA LEU A 294 -25.06 7.25 0.31
C LEU A 294 -24.19 6.65 -0.80
N SER A 295 -22.88 6.76 -0.62
CA SER A 295 -21.87 6.12 -1.47
C SER A 295 -20.94 5.28 -0.62
N VAL A 296 -20.38 4.23 -1.21
CA VAL A 296 -19.36 3.39 -0.56
C VAL A 296 -18.11 3.47 -1.40
N VAL A 297 -16.99 3.89 -0.83
CA VAL A 297 -15.73 4.01 -1.56
C VAL A 297 -14.61 3.48 -0.67
N ASP A 298 -13.93 2.41 -1.09
CA ASP A 298 -12.83 1.81 -0.32
C ASP A 298 -13.16 1.55 1.16
N ASN A 299 -14.27 0.84 1.40
CA ASN A 299 -14.82 0.55 2.74
C ASN A 299 -15.14 1.80 3.59
N LEU A 300 -15.26 2.97 2.96
CA LEU A 300 -15.69 4.22 3.58
C LEU A 300 -17.13 4.52 3.20
N LEU A 301 -17.96 4.84 4.19
CA LEU A 301 -19.31 5.33 3.95
C LEU A 301 -19.25 6.84 3.70
N VAL A 302 -19.64 7.28 2.51
CA VAL A 302 -19.70 8.69 2.12
C VAL A 302 -21.16 9.13 2.09
N VAL A 303 -21.43 10.23 2.76
CA VAL A 303 -22.76 10.76 3.05
C VAL A 303 -22.85 12.13 2.38
N HIS A 304 -23.64 12.23 1.32
CA HIS A 304 -23.78 13.43 0.52
C HIS A 304 -25.05 14.18 0.87
N SER A 305 -24.95 15.50 1.06
CA SER A 305 -26.09 16.41 1.10
C SER A 305 -26.10 17.24 -0.18
N ALA A 306 -27.12 17.02 -1.01
CA ALA A 306 -27.36 17.85 -2.18
C ALA A 306 -27.75 19.28 -1.79
N THR A 307 -28.58 19.43 -0.74
CA THR A 307 -29.04 20.72 -0.23
C THR A 307 -27.89 21.63 0.21
N TYR A 308 -26.91 21.06 0.94
CA TYR A 308 -25.76 21.81 1.44
C TYR A 308 -24.55 21.76 0.51
N GLY A 309 -24.57 20.93 -0.53
CA GLY A 309 -23.43 20.76 -1.45
C GLY A 309 -22.18 20.20 -0.75
N VAL A 310 -22.34 19.31 0.23
CA VAL A 310 -21.23 18.76 1.03
C VAL A 310 -21.26 17.24 1.14
N SER A 311 -20.10 16.64 1.40
CA SER A 311 -19.91 15.22 1.66
C SER A 311 -19.22 14.99 3.00
N SER A 312 -19.70 14.00 3.75
CA SER A 312 -19.11 13.57 5.03
C SER A 312 -18.64 12.13 4.94
N PHE A 313 -17.50 11.84 5.58
CA PHE A 313 -16.83 10.53 5.51
C PHE A 313 -16.94 9.80 6.82
N TYR A 314 -17.39 8.54 6.79
CA TYR A 314 -17.51 7.71 7.99
C TYR A 314 -16.80 6.39 7.79
N ASP A 315 -15.78 6.16 8.61
CA ASP A 315 -15.09 4.89 8.68
C ASP A 315 -15.70 4.04 9.81
N VAL A 316 -16.46 3.01 9.45
CA VAL A 316 -17.14 2.15 10.43
C VAL A 316 -16.18 1.24 11.21
N ALA A 317 -14.90 1.21 10.86
CA ALA A 317 -13.87 0.56 11.67
C ALA A 317 -13.25 1.50 12.71
N LEU A 318 -13.47 2.82 12.60
CA LEU A 318 -13.15 3.77 13.68
C LEU A 318 -14.29 3.81 14.69
N ALA A 319 -13.97 4.02 15.96
CA ALA A 319 -14.96 4.06 17.05
C ALA A 319 -15.81 5.34 17.03
N ASP A 320 -15.31 6.40 16.39
CA ASP A 320 -15.94 7.72 16.38
C ASP A 320 -17.32 7.68 15.73
N ALA A 321 -18.30 8.33 16.36
CA ALA A 321 -19.64 8.51 15.80
C ALA A 321 -19.70 9.69 14.81
N ASP A 322 -18.75 10.60 14.90
CA ASP A 322 -18.64 11.78 14.04
C ASP A 322 -17.99 11.43 12.70
N PRO A 323 -18.24 12.25 11.66
CA PRO A 323 -17.50 12.10 10.42
C PRO A 323 -16.00 12.28 10.68
N PHE A 324 -15.18 11.56 9.92
CA PHE A 324 -13.73 11.57 10.03
C PHE A 324 -13.13 12.96 9.74
N LEU A 325 -13.71 13.67 8.77
CA LEU A 325 -13.42 15.07 8.47
C LEU A 325 -14.68 15.93 8.63
N HIS A 326 -14.50 17.24 8.76
CA HIS A 326 -15.62 18.16 8.57
C HIS A 326 -16.22 17.98 7.16
N PRO A 327 -17.53 18.25 6.98
CA PRO A 327 -18.18 18.10 5.68
C PRO A 327 -17.40 18.86 4.60
N LEU A 328 -16.96 18.13 3.58
CA LEU A 328 -16.14 18.66 2.49
C LEU A 328 -17.04 19.11 1.33
N PRO A 329 -16.76 20.25 0.69
CA PRO A 329 -17.54 20.70 -0.46
C PRO A 329 -17.55 19.67 -1.60
N LEU A 330 -18.71 19.53 -2.24
CA LEU A 330 -18.85 18.82 -3.50
C LEU A 330 -18.34 19.70 -4.65
N HIS A 331 -17.03 19.67 -4.93
CA HIS A 331 -16.46 20.34 -6.10
C HIS A 331 -16.06 19.32 -7.16
N MET A 332 -16.63 19.45 -8.37
CA MET A 332 -16.08 18.81 -9.56
C MET A 332 -15.01 19.71 -10.19
N PRO A 333 -13.75 19.26 -10.27
CA PRO A 333 -12.74 19.94 -11.05
C PRO A 333 -12.97 19.67 -12.53
N MET A 334 -13.41 20.69 -13.27
CA MET A 334 -13.38 20.66 -14.73
C MET A 334 -12.08 21.29 -15.23
N PRO A 335 -11.44 20.77 -16.30
CA PRO A 335 -10.35 21.46 -16.97
C PRO A 335 -10.90 22.75 -17.60
N THR A 336 -10.64 23.89 -16.97
CA THR A 336 -10.99 25.20 -17.50
C THR A 336 -9.99 25.59 -18.59
N ASN A 337 -10.26 25.20 -19.84
CA ASN A 337 -9.80 26.02 -20.95
C ASN A 337 -10.85 27.13 -21.15
N ASN A 338 -10.54 28.29 -20.58
CA ASN A 338 -11.12 29.61 -20.87
C ASN A 338 -12.64 29.67 -21.06
N THR A 339 -13.40 29.85 -19.98
CA THR A 339 -14.66 30.61 -20.01
C THR A 339 -15.09 30.95 -18.58
N THR A 340 -15.33 32.24 -18.34
CA THR A 340 -15.60 32.89 -17.05
C THR A 340 -17.05 32.75 -16.55
N THR A 341 -17.76 31.69 -16.93
CA THR A 341 -19.13 31.45 -16.45
C THR A 341 -19.23 30.04 -15.84
N CYS A 342 -19.35 29.99 -14.52
CA CYS A 342 -19.74 28.79 -13.79
C CYS A 342 -21.22 28.51 -14.09
N ASP A 343 -21.50 27.90 -15.24
CA ASP A 343 -22.84 27.38 -15.53
C ASP A 343 -23.15 26.31 -14.49
N LYS A 344 -24.33 26.40 -13.86
CA LYS A 344 -24.79 25.46 -12.84
C LYS A 344 -24.85 24.06 -13.45
N VAL A 345 -23.86 23.22 -13.13
CA VAL A 345 -23.88 21.79 -13.48
C VAL A 345 -24.80 21.11 -12.49
N GLU A 346 -25.92 20.56 -12.96
CA GLU A 346 -26.77 19.72 -12.12
C GLU A 346 -26.10 18.36 -11.96
N THR A 347 -25.91 17.94 -10.71
CA THR A 347 -25.28 16.66 -10.37
C THR A 347 -26.27 15.78 -9.62
N ALA A 348 -26.36 14.53 -10.04
CA ALA A 348 -27.22 13.52 -9.40
C ALA A 348 -26.39 12.29 -9.07
N PHE A 349 -26.38 11.88 -7.80
CA PHE A 349 -25.79 10.60 -7.40
C PHE A 349 -26.74 9.48 -7.83
N MET A 350 -26.31 8.68 -8.79
CA MET A 350 -27.15 7.61 -9.36
C MET A 350 -26.93 6.27 -8.65
N SER A 351 -25.71 6.04 -8.17
CA SER A 351 -25.37 4.79 -7.49
C SER A 351 -24.24 5.01 -6.47
N PRO A 352 -23.94 4.00 -5.63
CA PRO A 352 -22.89 4.10 -4.61
C PRO A 352 -21.49 4.45 -5.14
N HIS A 353 -21.26 4.34 -6.46
CA HIS A 353 -19.98 4.62 -7.10
C HIS A 353 -20.06 5.65 -8.24
N PHE A 354 -21.25 5.98 -8.74
CA PHE A 354 -21.43 6.85 -9.91
C PHE A 354 -22.18 8.15 -9.61
N ALA A 355 -21.61 9.25 -10.09
CA ALA A 355 -22.26 10.55 -10.16
C ALA A 355 -22.54 10.92 -11.62
N LEU A 356 -23.78 11.34 -11.89
CA LEU A 356 -24.20 11.95 -13.13
C LEU A 356 -23.96 13.45 -13.07
N ALA A 357 -23.37 14.02 -14.12
CA ALA A 357 -23.30 15.45 -14.29
C ALA A 357 -23.88 15.85 -15.64
N SER A 358 -24.81 16.80 -15.65
CA SER A 358 -25.35 17.40 -16.87
C SER A 358 -24.80 18.81 -17.04
N ARG A 359 -24.22 19.09 -18.21
CA ARG A 359 -23.81 20.45 -18.58
C ARG A 359 -24.74 21.00 -19.68
N PRO A 360 -25.48 22.08 -19.42
CA PRO A 360 -26.15 22.82 -20.48
C PRO A 360 -25.08 23.51 -21.33
N THR A 361 -25.13 23.36 -22.66
CA THR A 361 -24.35 24.21 -23.56
C THR A 361 -25.25 25.35 -24.01
N ASN A 362 -24.80 26.59 -23.84
CA ASN A 362 -25.47 27.74 -24.44
C ASN A 362 -25.36 27.62 -25.96
N ASP A 363 -26.50 27.74 -26.63
CA ASP A 363 -26.81 27.53 -28.06
C ASP A 363 -27.03 26.06 -28.52
N ASP A 364 -28.28 25.84 -28.97
CA ASP A 364 -28.89 24.71 -29.69
C ASP A 364 -28.82 23.29 -29.08
N ASP A 365 -29.84 22.97 -28.27
CA ASP A 365 -30.46 21.67 -27.92
C ASP A 365 -29.63 20.50 -27.32
N MET A 366 -28.31 20.61 -27.22
CA MET A 366 -27.46 19.44 -26.88
C MET A 366 -26.94 19.41 -25.44
N THR A 367 -27.65 18.71 -24.54
CA THR A 367 -27.15 18.48 -23.17
C THR A 367 -26.03 17.44 -23.16
N ARG A 368 -24.88 17.74 -22.55
CA ARG A 368 -23.82 16.73 -22.35
C ARG A 368 -23.98 16.07 -20.99
N VAL A 369 -24.01 14.74 -20.98
CA VAL A 369 -24.12 13.93 -19.77
C VAL A 369 -22.79 13.21 -19.55
N LEU A 370 -22.25 13.33 -18.34
CA LEU A 370 -20.98 12.73 -17.95
C LEU A 370 -21.22 11.83 -16.73
N PHE A 371 -20.83 10.57 -16.84
CA PHE A 371 -20.77 9.65 -15.71
C PHE A 371 -19.40 9.75 -15.05
N HIS A 372 -19.33 9.82 -13.74
CA HIS A 372 -18.05 9.90 -13.02
C HIS A 372 -17.99 8.86 -11.90
N ALA A 373 -16.85 8.17 -11.79
CA ALA A 373 -16.54 7.31 -10.66
C ALA A 373 -16.01 8.13 -9.47
N ILE A 374 -16.50 7.85 -8.27
CA ILE A 374 -16.06 8.51 -7.03
C ILE A 374 -14.74 7.87 -6.55
N ARG A 375 -13.71 8.69 -6.30
CA ARG A 375 -12.44 8.24 -5.68
C ARG A 375 -12.04 9.11 -4.50
N LEU A 376 -11.25 8.53 -3.60
CA LEU A 376 -10.69 9.24 -2.45
C LEU A 376 -9.35 9.87 -2.83
N ASN A 377 -9.19 11.17 -2.58
CA ASN A 377 -7.88 11.81 -2.61
C ASN A 377 -7.23 11.67 -1.23
N LEU A 378 -6.45 10.61 -1.05
CA LEU A 378 -5.86 10.27 0.25
C LEU A 378 -4.91 11.34 0.76
N HIS A 379 -4.11 11.97 -0.11
CA HIS A 379 -3.21 13.07 0.27
C HIS A 379 -3.98 14.28 0.80
N ALA A 380 -5.03 14.71 0.11
CA ALA A 380 -5.84 15.86 0.53
C ALA A 380 -6.60 15.57 1.83
N ILE A 381 -7.17 14.36 1.96
CA ILE A 381 -7.83 13.90 3.18
C ILE A 381 -6.84 13.90 4.35
N ALA A 382 -5.64 13.36 4.15
CA ALA A 382 -4.60 13.27 5.17
C ALA A 382 -4.09 14.66 5.59
N ALA A 383 -3.89 15.57 4.64
CA ALA A 383 -3.51 16.96 4.90
C ALA A 383 -4.59 17.68 5.72
N CYS A 384 -5.88 17.56 5.38
CA CYS A 384 -6.96 18.17 6.13
C CYS A 384 -7.18 17.54 7.50
N ALA A 385 -7.03 16.22 7.64
CA ALA A 385 -7.05 15.55 8.94
C ALA A 385 -5.92 16.04 9.84
N THR A 386 -4.76 16.32 9.24
CA THR A 386 -3.61 16.89 9.91
C THR A 386 -3.84 18.33 10.34
N ALA A 387 -4.38 19.17 9.46
CA ALA A 387 -4.69 20.57 9.75
C ALA A 387 -5.79 20.74 10.82
N SER A 388 -6.80 19.85 10.82
CA SER A 388 -7.92 19.87 11.78
C SER A 388 -7.58 19.29 13.16
N ALA A 389 -6.29 19.02 13.43
CA ALA A 389 -5.80 18.49 14.70
C ALA A 389 -6.49 17.17 15.14
N ARG A 390 -6.96 16.35 14.19
CA ARG A 390 -7.47 14.99 14.50
C ARG A 390 -6.39 14.18 15.20
N PRO A 391 -6.71 13.28 16.16
CA PRO A 391 -5.69 12.45 16.79
C PRO A 391 -4.86 11.67 15.75
N MET A 392 -3.53 11.69 15.84
CA MET A 392 -2.70 11.06 14.79
C MET A 392 -3.00 9.57 14.65
N LEU A 393 -3.34 8.92 15.76
CA LEU A 393 -3.70 7.51 15.77
C LEU A 393 -4.95 7.21 14.93
N SER A 394 -5.94 8.10 14.89
CA SER A 394 -7.12 7.91 14.04
C SER A 394 -6.79 8.13 12.57
N VAL A 395 -5.94 9.11 12.26
CA VAL A 395 -5.44 9.36 10.89
C VAL A 395 -4.64 8.17 10.37
N ALA A 396 -3.71 7.65 11.17
CA ALA A 396 -2.94 6.47 10.82
C ALA A 396 -3.84 5.25 10.60
N ARG A 397 -4.75 4.96 11.55
CA ARG A 397 -5.71 3.85 11.44
C ARG A 397 -6.68 4.00 10.27
N PHE A 398 -7.00 5.23 9.87
CA PHE A 398 -7.82 5.50 8.69
C PHE A 398 -7.03 5.15 7.43
N LEU A 399 -5.85 5.75 7.25
CA LEU A 399 -5.03 5.60 6.04
C LEU A 399 -4.57 4.15 5.85
N LEU A 400 -4.11 3.49 6.90
CA LEU A 400 -3.67 2.09 6.83
C LEU A 400 -4.77 1.11 6.42
N ARG A 401 -6.06 1.47 6.55
CA ARG A 401 -7.18 0.65 6.06
C ARG A 401 -7.61 0.97 4.64
N ARG A 402 -6.91 1.88 3.96
CA ARG A 402 -7.18 2.25 2.58
C ARG A 402 -6.38 1.39 1.63
N ARG A 403 -6.95 1.14 0.45
CA ARG A 403 -6.23 0.56 -0.69
C ARG A 403 -5.90 1.71 -1.63
N GLY A 404 -4.66 1.79 -2.11
CA GLY A 404 -4.30 2.80 -3.10
C GLY A 404 -5.15 2.71 -4.35
N GLY A 405 -5.33 3.85 -4.99
CA GLY A 405 -6.36 4.01 -6.00
C GLY A 405 -5.89 3.70 -7.41
N THR A 406 -5.98 2.45 -7.86
CA THR A 406 -6.21 2.16 -9.28
C THR A 406 -7.36 1.16 -9.46
N ALA A 407 -8.34 1.52 -10.28
CA ALA A 407 -9.48 0.64 -10.61
C ALA A 407 -9.08 -0.56 -11.48
N HIS A 408 -7.78 -0.75 -11.79
CA HIS A 408 -7.28 -1.75 -12.74
C HIS A 408 -6.01 -2.38 -12.19
N GLY A 409 -6.16 -3.33 -11.24
CA GLY A 409 -5.30 -4.51 -11.06
C GLY A 409 -3.78 -4.38 -11.21
N ASP A 410 -3.17 -3.22 -11.00
CA ASP A 410 -1.73 -3.04 -11.15
C ASP A 410 -1.08 -3.31 -9.78
N VAL A 411 -0.50 -4.50 -9.65
CA VAL A 411 -0.11 -5.16 -8.38
C VAL A 411 1.12 -4.52 -7.72
N GLY A 412 1.36 -3.21 -7.88
CA GLY A 412 2.53 -2.54 -7.31
C GLY A 412 2.46 -1.04 -7.07
N GLY A 413 1.40 -0.34 -7.51
CA GLY A 413 1.27 1.11 -7.33
C GLY A 413 0.52 1.56 -6.07
N ASP A 414 -0.38 0.71 -5.56
CA ASP A 414 -1.44 1.14 -4.63
C ASP A 414 -0.92 1.45 -3.21
N ASP A 415 0.02 0.67 -2.66
CA ASP A 415 0.50 0.91 -1.29
C ASP A 415 1.34 2.19 -1.17
N LYS A 416 1.95 2.64 -2.28
CA LYS A 416 2.85 3.79 -2.29
C LYS A 416 2.11 5.08 -1.94
N ASP A 417 0.97 5.35 -2.58
CA ASP A 417 0.18 6.57 -2.34
C ASP A 417 -0.29 6.65 -0.88
N VAL A 418 -0.71 5.52 -0.32
CA VAL A 418 -1.15 5.44 1.08
C VAL A 418 0.02 5.73 2.03
N LYS A 419 1.18 5.09 1.79
CA LYS A 419 2.41 5.32 2.57
C LYS A 419 2.87 6.77 2.47
N GLU A 420 2.89 7.35 1.27
CA GLU A 420 3.28 8.74 1.07
C GLU A 420 2.34 9.72 1.79
N ALA A 421 1.02 9.52 1.71
CA ALA A 421 0.05 10.36 2.44
C ALA A 421 0.19 10.23 3.97
N LEU A 422 0.43 9.01 4.46
CA LEU A 422 0.68 8.73 5.88
C LEU A 422 1.93 9.45 6.38
N PHE A 423 3.06 9.23 5.71
CA PHE A 423 4.35 9.79 6.12
C PHE A 423 4.44 11.30 5.84
N ALA A 424 3.73 11.83 4.86
CA ALA A 424 3.54 13.27 4.71
C ALA A 424 2.86 13.86 5.95
N SER A 425 1.75 13.27 6.41
CA SER A 425 1.04 13.71 7.61
C SER A 425 1.92 13.68 8.86
N PHE A 426 2.73 12.62 8.99
CA PHE A 426 3.70 12.45 10.07
C PHE A 426 4.74 13.57 10.06
N ARG A 427 5.37 13.83 8.90
CA ARG A 427 6.38 14.87 8.74
C ARG A 427 5.81 16.26 8.99
N THR A 428 4.61 16.57 8.47
CA THR A 428 3.95 17.87 8.66
C THR A 428 3.75 18.18 10.14
N ARG A 429 3.16 17.26 10.93
CA ARG A 429 2.94 17.53 12.36
C ARG A 429 4.22 17.63 13.15
N LEU A 430 5.22 16.85 12.79
CA LEU A 430 6.51 16.89 13.45
C LEU A 430 7.20 18.23 13.22
N HIS A 431 7.25 18.67 11.95
CA HIS A 431 7.80 19.95 11.53
C HIS A 431 7.12 21.13 12.24
N GLU A 432 5.79 21.15 12.29
CA GLU A 432 5.01 22.21 12.92
C GLU A 432 5.01 22.17 14.45
N GLY A 433 5.65 21.18 15.08
CA GLY A 433 5.62 21.05 16.54
C GLY A 433 4.30 20.54 17.11
N ARG A 434 3.38 20.08 16.25
CA ARG A 434 2.02 19.61 16.61
C ARG A 434 1.94 18.12 16.93
N TRP A 435 3.08 17.44 17.10
CA TRP A 435 3.12 16.02 17.45
C TRP A 435 3.83 15.78 18.78
N PRO A 436 3.08 15.62 19.89
CA PRO A 436 3.65 15.28 21.19
C PRO A 436 4.36 13.92 21.20
N GLU A 437 5.38 13.77 22.04
CA GLU A 437 6.14 12.52 22.18
C GLU A 437 5.25 11.32 22.57
N ALA A 438 4.27 11.53 23.46
CA ALA A 438 3.35 10.48 23.89
C ALA A 438 2.49 9.97 22.72
N ASP A 439 2.01 10.88 21.87
CA ASP A 439 1.20 10.54 20.69
C ASP A 439 2.05 9.86 19.62
N PHE A 440 3.29 10.32 19.42
CA PHE A 440 4.23 9.65 18.52
C PHE A 440 4.53 8.22 18.98
N ARG A 441 4.82 8.04 20.28
CA ARG A 441 5.05 6.73 20.88
C ARG A 441 3.85 5.81 20.68
N ALA A 442 2.63 6.29 20.93
CA ALA A 442 1.41 5.51 20.73
C ALA A 442 1.22 5.08 19.27
N CYS A 443 1.49 5.97 18.31
CA CYS A 443 1.40 5.65 16.88
C CYS A 443 2.44 4.61 16.45
N VAL A 444 3.70 4.80 16.81
CA VAL A 444 4.79 3.87 16.46
C VAL A 444 4.58 2.51 17.10
N HIS A 445 4.23 2.47 18.39
CA HIS A 445 3.91 1.23 19.09
C HIS A 445 2.73 0.50 18.45
N MET A 446 1.67 1.22 18.02
CA MET A 446 0.55 0.59 17.30
C MET A 446 1.00 -0.07 15.99
N LEU A 447 1.86 0.60 15.23
CA LEU A 447 2.37 0.10 13.94
C LEU A 447 3.28 -1.13 14.12
N HIS A 448 4.25 -1.07 15.03
CA HIS A 448 5.12 -2.23 15.31
C HIS A 448 4.34 -3.39 15.93
N HIS A 449 3.35 -3.11 16.79
CA HIS A 449 2.48 -4.16 17.31
C HIS A 449 1.73 -4.89 16.19
N HIS A 450 1.18 -4.13 15.24
CA HIS A 450 0.49 -4.71 14.09
C HIS A 450 1.44 -5.58 13.26
N GLU A 451 2.61 -5.05 12.90
CA GLU A 451 3.65 -5.78 12.17
C GLU A 451 4.04 -7.08 12.89
N ALA A 452 4.22 -7.04 14.21
CA ALA A 452 4.58 -8.22 15.00
C ALA A 452 3.47 -9.26 14.99
N THR A 453 2.22 -8.83 15.14
CA THR A 453 1.07 -9.74 15.09
C THR A 453 0.86 -10.36 13.71
N ASP A 454 1.24 -9.68 12.63
CA ASP A 454 1.15 -10.22 11.28
C ASP A 454 2.26 -11.20 10.97
N ALA A 455 3.50 -10.91 11.42
CA ALA A 455 4.61 -11.85 11.34
C ALA A 455 4.30 -13.17 12.06
N MET A 456 3.72 -13.10 13.27
CA MET A 456 3.29 -14.28 14.03
C MET A 456 2.21 -15.10 13.29
N LYS A 457 1.23 -14.43 12.66
CA LYS A 457 0.19 -15.12 11.88
C LYS A 457 0.77 -15.83 10.67
N MET A 458 1.68 -15.18 9.93
CA MET A 458 2.33 -15.80 8.77
C MET A 458 3.11 -17.06 9.17
N GLN A 459 3.75 -17.07 10.33
CA GLN A 459 4.42 -18.27 10.87
C GLN A 459 3.43 -19.36 11.30
N SER A 460 2.23 -19.00 11.78
CA SER A 460 1.20 -19.95 12.22
C SER A 460 0.38 -20.60 11.08
N ASN A 461 0.31 -19.97 9.91
CA ASN A 461 -0.44 -20.45 8.73
C ASN A 461 0.20 -21.65 8.01
N ILE A 462 1.16 -22.34 8.63
CA ILE A 462 1.77 -23.60 8.15
C ILE A 462 0.91 -24.84 8.53
N LEU A 463 -0.27 -24.68 9.16
CA LEU A 463 -1.21 -25.77 9.45
C LEU A 463 -2.52 -25.67 8.64
N PRO A 464 -3.12 -26.79 8.21
CA PRO A 464 -4.20 -26.78 7.24
C PRO A 464 -5.50 -26.16 7.80
N ILE A 465 -6.04 -25.23 7.01
CA ILE A 465 -7.25 -24.46 7.28
C ILE A 465 -8.46 -25.40 7.21
N SER A 466 -8.94 -25.83 8.38
CA SER A 466 -10.33 -26.24 8.53
C SER A 466 -10.84 -25.74 9.87
N LYS A 467 -11.91 -24.91 9.83
CA LYS A 467 -12.61 -24.25 10.95
C LYS A 467 -12.20 -22.81 11.33
N ALA A 468 -11.77 -21.98 10.38
CA ALA A 468 -11.68 -20.51 10.58
C ALA A 468 -12.95 -19.73 10.13
N MET A 469 -14.12 -20.36 10.13
CA MET A 469 -15.40 -19.72 9.75
C MET A 469 -16.35 -19.69 10.96
N ALA A 470 -15.99 -18.93 11.99
CA ALA A 470 -16.92 -18.59 13.08
C ALA A 470 -16.52 -17.31 13.85
N SER A 471 -15.44 -16.64 13.45
CA SER A 471 -15.04 -15.40 14.09
C SER A 471 -15.34 -14.24 13.17
N ALA A 472 -16.34 -13.45 13.53
CA ALA A 472 -16.45 -12.06 13.11
C ALA A 472 -15.27 -11.29 13.76
N THR A 473 -14.04 -11.55 13.32
CA THR A 473 -12.82 -10.99 13.90
C THR A 473 -12.48 -9.69 13.20
N THR A 474 -12.79 -8.59 13.87
CA THR A 474 -12.04 -7.33 13.93
C THR A 474 -11.36 -6.88 12.63
N SER A 475 -11.81 -5.73 12.13
CA SER A 475 -11.17 -4.83 11.14
C SER A 475 -9.74 -4.37 11.49
N ALA A 476 -9.10 -5.00 12.48
CA ALA A 476 -7.68 -4.93 12.79
C ALA A 476 -6.82 -5.69 11.77
N HIS A 477 -7.34 -6.74 11.12
CA HIS A 477 -6.59 -7.56 10.15
C HIS A 477 -6.47 -6.97 8.73
N LEU A 478 -6.82 -5.69 8.57
CA LEU A 478 -6.85 -5.00 7.27
C LEU A 478 -5.94 -3.77 7.24
N LEU A 479 -5.06 -3.60 8.23
CA LEU A 479 -4.08 -2.52 8.17
C LEU A 479 -2.95 -2.92 7.22
N MET A 480 -2.62 -2.01 6.31
CA MET A 480 -1.46 -2.11 5.43
C MET A 480 -0.18 -2.28 6.27
N HIS A 481 0.71 -3.17 5.81
CA HIS A 481 2.01 -3.37 6.43
C HIS A 481 2.93 -2.17 6.15
N VAL A 482 3.62 -1.71 7.20
CA VAL A 482 4.62 -0.63 7.11
C VAL A 482 5.91 -1.17 7.72
N SER A 483 6.92 -1.35 6.87
CA SER A 483 8.21 -1.91 7.27
C SER A 483 9.16 -0.86 7.85
N GLN A 484 10.23 -1.31 8.51
CA GLN A 484 11.34 -0.43 8.92
C GLN A 484 11.97 0.32 7.73
N HIS A 485 12.04 -0.32 6.55
CA HIS A 485 12.54 0.33 5.34
C HIS A 485 11.63 1.47 4.87
N ASP A 486 10.30 1.29 4.94
CA ASP A 486 9.34 2.35 4.62
C ASP A 486 9.51 3.56 5.55
N TRP A 487 9.68 3.32 6.85
CA TRP A 487 9.99 4.37 7.82
C TRP A 487 11.29 5.09 7.47
N PHE A 488 12.33 4.36 7.10
CA PHE A 488 13.60 4.97 6.73
C PHE A 488 13.46 5.89 5.51
N VAL A 489 12.91 5.37 4.41
CA VAL A 489 12.80 6.09 3.12
C VAL A 489 11.82 7.26 3.18
N TYR A 490 10.63 7.05 3.73
CA TYR A 490 9.56 8.07 3.67
C TYR A 490 9.54 9.03 4.85
N PHE A 491 10.09 8.64 6.01
CA PHE A 491 10.04 9.45 7.22
C PHE A 491 11.42 9.94 7.67
N TRP A 492 12.37 9.04 7.95
CA TRP A 492 13.64 9.42 8.58
C TRP A 492 14.61 10.14 7.65
N GLN A 493 14.84 9.60 6.45
CA GLN A 493 15.75 10.19 5.47
C GLN A 493 15.35 11.62 5.07
N PRO A 494 14.06 11.95 4.80
CA PRO A 494 13.67 13.33 4.56
C PRO A 494 13.82 14.25 5.77
N LEU A 495 13.67 13.72 6.99
CA LEU A 495 13.71 14.51 8.22
C LEU A 495 15.13 14.84 8.67
N GLN A 496 16.14 14.08 8.24
CA GLN A 496 17.53 14.27 8.65
C GLN A 496 18.08 15.68 8.37
N HIS A 497 17.58 16.33 7.31
CA HIS A 497 17.98 17.68 6.91
C HIS A 497 17.01 18.77 7.39
N VAL A 498 15.86 18.40 7.96
CA VAL A 498 14.77 19.32 8.30
C VAL A 498 14.69 19.54 9.81
N LEU A 499 14.91 18.51 10.63
CA LEU A 499 14.81 18.60 12.08
C LEU A 499 16.17 18.89 12.72
N PRO A 500 16.20 19.70 13.80
CA PRO A 500 17.41 19.83 14.63
C PRO A 500 17.85 18.47 15.19
N PRO A 501 19.17 18.18 15.26
CA PRO A 501 19.68 16.89 15.72
C PRO A 501 19.15 16.42 17.09
N PRO A 502 19.02 17.28 18.12
CA PRO A 502 18.47 16.85 19.41
C PRO A 502 17.05 16.31 19.30
N ARG A 503 16.22 16.97 18.50
CA ARG A 503 14.82 16.59 18.30
C ARG A 503 14.72 15.31 17.48
N LEU A 504 15.56 15.16 16.44
CA LEU A 504 15.67 13.92 15.67
C LEU A 504 16.05 12.73 16.57
N SER A 505 17.11 12.87 17.37
CA SER A 505 17.59 11.81 18.27
C SER A 505 16.54 11.38 19.28
N MET A 506 15.76 12.31 19.83
CA MET A 506 14.68 12.03 20.77
C MET A 506 13.59 11.14 20.14
N PHE A 507 13.09 11.50 18.96
CA PHE A 507 12.07 10.70 18.26
C PHE A 507 12.62 9.36 17.77
N LEU A 508 13.89 9.31 17.33
CA LEU A 508 14.58 8.06 16.99
C LEU A 508 14.65 7.12 18.19
N VAL A 509 15.02 7.60 19.38
CA VAL A 509 15.05 6.76 20.60
C VAL A 509 13.68 6.16 20.91
N ILE A 510 12.60 6.96 20.81
CA ILE A 510 11.24 6.45 21.01
C ILE A 510 10.90 5.36 19.99
N PHE A 511 11.33 5.53 18.74
CA PHE A 511 11.11 4.56 17.68
C PHE A 511 11.87 3.25 17.91
N LEU A 512 13.16 3.35 18.24
CA LEU A 512 14.04 2.21 18.53
C LEU A 512 13.58 1.45 19.78
N ASP A 513 13.14 2.15 20.82
CA ASP A 513 12.57 1.54 22.02
C ASP A 513 11.32 0.71 21.69
N SER A 514 10.43 1.24 20.84
CA SER A 514 9.25 0.51 20.37
C SER A 514 9.60 -0.75 19.57
N LEU A 515 10.62 -0.71 18.69
CA LEU A 515 11.09 -1.90 17.97
C LEU A 515 11.56 -3.00 18.94
N ARG A 516 12.35 -2.63 19.95
CA ARG A 516 12.87 -3.56 20.95
C ARG A 516 11.76 -4.17 21.80
N GLN A 517 10.76 -3.39 22.18
CA GLN A 517 9.60 -3.90 22.93
C GLN A 517 8.83 -4.98 22.17
N HIS A 518 8.85 -4.93 20.83
CA HIS A 518 8.24 -5.93 19.96
C HIS A 518 9.23 -7.01 19.47
N ALA A 519 10.44 -7.05 20.03
CA ALA A 519 11.50 -8.00 19.70
C ALA A 519 11.93 -7.99 18.21
N PHE A 520 11.86 -6.83 17.55
CA PHE A 520 12.42 -6.66 16.21
C PHE A 520 13.91 -6.38 16.26
N THR A 521 14.64 -6.98 15.32
CA THR A 521 16.01 -6.55 14.97
C THR A 521 15.94 -5.20 14.28
N VAL A 522 16.71 -4.23 14.78
CA VAL A 522 16.78 -2.88 14.23
C VAL A 522 17.60 -2.88 12.94
N SER A 523 17.12 -2.22 11.90
CA SER A 523 17.89 -2.07 10.66
C SER A 523 19.16 -1.25 10.87
N SER A 524 20.23 -1.63 10.16
CA SER A 524 21.52 -0.95 10.19
C SER A 524 21.40 0.53 9.82
N ASP A 525 20.61 0.85 8.80
CA ASP A 525 20.35 2.23 8.35
C ASP A 525 19.83 3.15 9.47
N LEU A 526 18.94 2.63 10.34
CA LEU A 526 18.39 3.40 11.46
C LEU A 526 19.42 3.62 12.56
N LEU A 527 20.25 2.61 12.85
CA LEU A 527 21.32 2.70 13.83
C LEU A 527 22.41 3.66 13.37
N VAL A 528 22.82 3.61 12.10
CA VAL A 528 23.76 4.56 11.48
C VAL A 528 23.23 5.99 11.59
N LEU A 529 21.96 6.23 11.23
CA LEU A 529 21.33 7.54 11.36
C LEU A 529 21.32 8.04 12.82
N TYR A 530 21.06 7.15 13.78
CA TYR A 530 21.09 7.48 15.21
C TYR A 530 22.50 7.85 15.68
N ILE A 531 23.52 7.08 15.28
CA ILE A 531 24.93 7.35 15.60
C ILE A 531 25.35 8.73 15.07
N GLN A 532 25.06 9.01 13.80
CA GLN A 532 25.36 10.30 13.17
C GLN A 532 24.65 11.46 13.88
N SER A 533 23.39 11.27 14.27
CA SER A 533 22.62 12.27 15.04
C SER A 533 23.21 12.54 16.43
N MET A 534 23.77 11.52 17.09
CA MET A 534 24.43 11.68 18.40
C MET A 534 25.83 12.30 18.26
N ALA A 535 26.55 11.97 17.19
CA ALA A 535 27.87 12.54 16.89
C ALA A 535 27.82 14.05 16.64
N THR A 536 26.83 14.51 15.86
CA THR A 536 26.60 15.95 15.65
C THR A 536 26.26 16.72 16.94
N GLN A 537 25.81 16.02 17.99
CA GLN A 537 25.53 16.61 19.30
C GLN A 537 26.67 16.47 20.31
N HIS A 538 27.80 15.86 19.92
CA HIS A 538 28.90 15.48 20.84
C HIS A 538 28.46 14.55 21.99
N ARG A 539 27.41 13.75 21.77
CA ARG A 539 26.86 12.81 22.77
C ARG A 539 27.23 11.35 22.50
N CYS A 540 28.30 11.13 21.74
CA CYS A 540 28.81 9.79 21.39
C CYS A 540 29.06 8.87 22.58
N ALA A 541 29.40 9.42 23.76
CA ALA A 541 29.67 8.61 24.94
C ALA A 541 28.45 7.78 25.40
N GLU A 542 27.23 8.26 25.14
CA GLU A 542 26.00 7.54 25.47
C GLU A 542 25.79 6.28 24.62
N LEU A 543 26.39 6.23 23.41
CA LEU A 543 26.29 5.09 22.50
C LEU A 543 26.99 3.85 23.04
N VAL A 544 28.00 4.01 23.92
CA VAL A 544 28.78 2.89 24.48
C VAL A 544 27.90 1.95 25.31
N ALA A 545 26.90 2.50 26.01
CA ALA A 545 25.96 1.72 26.83
C ALA A 545 24.67 1.36 26.07
N PHE A 546 24.51 1.82 24.83
CA PHE A 546 23.29 1.61 24.05
C PHE A 546 23.33 0.23 23.36
N PRO A 547 22.32 -0.64 23.56
CA PRO A 547 22.34 -1.98 22.99
C PRO A 547 22.07 -1.94 21.48
N MET A 548 23.09 -2.13 20.64
CA MET A 548 22.96 -2.12 19.18
C MET A 548 22.95 -3.54 18.63
N ASP A 549 22.11 -3.78 17.62
CA ASP A 549 22.17 -5.03 16.86
C ASP A 549 23.44 -5.05 16.00
N ASP A 550 24.05 -6.23 15.89
CA ASP A 550 25.33 -6.38 15.22
C ASP A 550 25.18 -6.21 13.69
N SER A 551 25.88 -5.24 13.11
CA SER A 551 25.97 -5.01 11.67
C SER A 551 27.33 -4.45 11.29
N VAL A 552 27.83 -4.81 10.11
CA VAL A 552 29.12 -4.34 9.59
C VAL A 552 29.07 -2.83 9.34
N GLU A 553 27.96 -2.34 8.80
CA GLU A 553 27.73 -0.91 8.54
C GLU A 553 27.73 -0.09 9.83
N VAL A 554 27.10 -0.61 10.88
CA VAL A 554 27.07 0.03 12.21
C VAL A 554 28.47 0.06 12.83
N ALA A 555 29.21 -1.06 12.78
CA ALA A 555 30.57 -1.13 13.29
C ALA A 555 31.51 -0.17 12.55
N HIS A 556 31.33 0.00 11.24
CA HIS A 556 32.09 0.96 10.45
C HIS A 556 31.77 2.41 10.84
N GLU A 557 30.50 2.75 11.04
CA GLU A 557 30.11 4.10 11.48
C GLU A 557 30.67 4.44 12.87
N LEU A 558 30.74 3.47 13.78
CA LEU A 558 31.37 3.66 15.09
C LEU A 558 32.88 3.95 14.99
N GLU A 559 33.57 3.32 14.05
CA GLU A 559 34.99 3.56 13.78
C GLU A 559 35.24 5.01 13.31
N LEU A 560 34.38 5.55 12.45
CA LEU A 560 34.51 6.93 11.95
C LEU A 560 34.49 7.97 13.07
N HIS A 561 33.93 7.65 14.24
CA HIS A 561 33.81 8.52 15.40
C HIS A 561 34.75 8.17 16.57
N GLU A 562 35.70 7.27 16.37
CA GLU A 562 36.69 6.84 17.37
C GLU A 562 37.44 8.01 18.04
N GLY A 563 37.81 9.04 17.27
CA GLY A 563 38.58 10.18 17.77
C GLY A 563 37.87 11.00 18.85
N VAL A 564 36.56 10.81 19.04
CA VAL A 564 35.76 11.51 20.05
C VAL A 564 35.67 10.71 21.35
N VAL A 565 35.51 9.38 21.25
CA VAL A 565 35.35 8.48 22.40
C VAL A 565 36.11 7.17 22.14
N PRO A 566 37.27 6.93 22.77
CA PRO A 566 38.07 5.72 22.56
C PRO A 566 37.31 4.41 22.82
N ALA A 567 36.30 4.42 23.69
CA ALA A 567 35.47 3.25 23.96
C ALA A 567 34.62 2.81 22.76
N MET A 568 34.31 3.69 21.81
CA MET A 568 33.55 3.33 20.60
C MET A 568 34.34 2.38 19.70
N HIS A 569 35.66 2.57 19.62
CA HIS A 569 36.54 1.68 18.87
C HIS A 569 36.49 0.25 19.42
N GLN A 570 36.47 0.10 20.75
CA GLN A 570 36.32 -1.22 21.37
C GLN A 570 34.95 -1.84 21.07
N VAL A 571 33.87 -1.05 21.10
CA VAL A 571 32.52 -1.54 20.76
C VAL A 571 32.46 -2.01 19.30
N ALA A 572 33.07 -1.28 18.36
CA ALA A 572 33.17 -1.68 16.96
C ALA A 572 33.95 -3.00 16.79
N MET A 573 35.12 -3.11 17.44
CA MET A 573 35.92 -4.35 17.47
C MET A 573 35.14 -5.54 18.01
N ASP A 574 34.42 -5.37 19.13
CA ASP A 574 33.62 -6.43 19.73
C ASP A 574 32.48 -6.85 18.78
N MET A 575 31.86 -5.90 18.06
CA MET A 575 30.81 -6.16 17.08
C MET A 575 31.36 -6.94 15.86
N TYR A 576 32.47 -6.51 15.27
CA TYR A 576 33.12 -7.27 14.18
C TYR A 576 33.51 -8.69 14.61
N HIS A 577 33.96 -8.86 15.87
CA HIS A 577 34.27 -10.17 16.42
C HIS A 577 33.05 -11.08 16.54
N ARG A 578 31.90 -10.56 17.03
CA ARG A 578 30.64 -11.31 17.09
C ARG A 578 30.10 -11.68 15.71
N LEU A 579 30.24 -10.78 14.73
CA LEU A 579 29.87 -11.03 13.33
C LEU A 579 30.79 -12.00 12.60
N GLY A 580 32.01 -12.23 13.14
CA GLY A 580 33.04 -12.99 12.45
C GLY A 580 33.60 -12.26 11.22
N ALA A 581 33.54 -10.93 11.19
CA ALA A 581 34.12 -10.06 10.16
C ALA A 581 35.63 -9.96 10.33
N VAL A 582 36.33 -11.03 9.97
CA VAL A 582 37.78 -11.22 10.20
C VAL A 582 38.61 -10.17 9.48
N ASP A 583 38.25 -9.88 8.23
CA ASP A 583 39.01 -8.95 7.39
C ASP A 583 39.06 -7.55 8.01
N ASP A 584 37.95 -7.10 8.61
CA ASP A 584 37.84 -5.83 9.34
C ASP A 584 38.61 -5.86 10.68
N LEU A 585 38.48 -6.93 11.47
CA LEU A 585 39.24 -7.10 12.72
C LEU A 585 40.75 -7.06 12.49
N VAL A 586 41.22 -7.76 11.45
CA VAL A 586 42.64 -7.82 11.10
C VAL A 586 43.13 -6.43 10.69
N ARG A 587 42.34 -5.70 9.90
CA ARG A 587 42.62 -4.31 9.53
C ARG A 587 42.75 -3.42 10.77
N LEU A 588 41.82 -3.54 11.72
CA LEU A 588 41.83 -2.74 12.95
C LEU A 588 43.00 -3.12 13.87
N PHE A 589 43.29 -4.40 14.09
CA PHE A 589 44.44 -4.82 14.89
C PHE A 589 45.77 -4.34 14.31
N LEU A 590 45.92 -4.36 12.98
CA LEU A 590 47.12 -3.82 12.33
C LEU A 590 47.20 -2.31 12.51
N ARG A 591 46.09 -1.60 12.31
CA ARG A 591 46.01 -0.14 12.51
C ARG A 591 46.37 0.28 13.95
N ASP A 592 45.95 -0.51 14.94
CA ASP A 592 46.24 -0.28 16.36
C ASP A 592 47.65 -0.75 16.78
N GLY A 593 48.41 -1.37 15.88
CA GLY A 593 49.76 -1.87 16.15
C GLY A 593 49.84 -3.27 16.77
N HIS A 594 48.70 -3.97 16.93
CA HIS A 594 48.62 -5.34 17.44
C HIS A 594 48.93 -6.40 16.35
N VAL A 595 50.10 -6.27 15.71
CA VAL A 595 50.52 -7.08 14.55
C VAL A 595 50.46 -8.58 14.83
N THR A 596 51.02 -9.04 15.95
CA THR A 596 51.05 -10.47 16.28
C THR A 596 49.66 -11.06 16.53
N LEU A 597 48.73 -10.27 17.08
CA LEU A 597 47.34 -10.70 17.29
C LEU A 597 46.60 -10.81 15.95
N ALA A 598 46.79 -9.82 15.06
CA ALA A 598 46.23 -9.82 13.70
C ALA A 598 46.66 -11.07 12.93
N LEU A 599 47.97 -11.33 12.84
CA LEU A 599 48.51 -12.47 12.09
C LEU A 599 48.07 -13.83 12.68
N ARG A 600 48.01 -13.96 14.01
CA ARG A 600 47.53 -15.18 14.67
C ARG A 600 46.05 -15.42 14.40
N LEU A 601 45.23 -14.37 14.45
CA LEU A 601 43.79 -14.46 14.17
C LEU A 601 43.55 -14.89 12.72
N THR A 602 44.28 -14.30 11.77
CA THR A 602 44.28 -14.70 10.36
C THR A 602 44.61 -16.18 10.18
N LEU A 603 45.70 -16.68 10.79
CA LEU A 603 46.07 -18.10 10.69
C LEU A 603 45.04 -19.04 11.31
N ARG A 604 44.42 -18.64 12.43
CA ARG A 604 43.36 -19.43 13.07
C ARG A 604 42.12 -19.56 12.18
N TYR A 605 41.78 -18.51 11.44
CA TYR A 605 40.65 -18.54 10.50
C TYR A 605 40.99 -19.27 9.19
N ALA A 606 42.21 -19.08 8.66
CA ALA A 606 42.69 -19.78 7.48
C ALA A 606 42.75 -21.31 7.71
N SER A 607 43.24 -21.74 8.89
CA SER A 607 43.25 -23.15 9.28
C SER A 607 41.84 -23.75 9.45
N SER A 608 40.84 -22.92 9.71
CA SER A 608 39.42 -23.30 9.79
C SER A 608 38.72 -23.32 8.43
N LYS A 609 39.44 -23.20 7.30
CA LYS A 609 38.93 -23.16 5.91
C LYS A 609 37.93 -22.03 5.61
N LYS A 610 37.95 -20.95 6.40
CA LYS A 610 37.16 -19.75 6.10
C LYS A 610 37.95 -18.85 5.12
N HIS A 611 37.25 -18.22 4.17
CA HIS A 611 37.85 -17.32 3.19
C HIS A 611 38.37 -16.05 3.87
N ILE A 612 39.57 -15.61 3.49
CA ILE A 612 40.20 -14.36 3.92
C ILE A 612 40.49 -13.56 2.66
N SER A 613 39.99 -12.34 2.56
CA SER A 613 40.02 -11.59 1.30
C SER A 613 41.36 -10.86 1.05
N HIS A 614 42.17 -10.72 2.10
CA HIS A 614 43.45 -9.99 2.04
C HIS A 614 44.56 -10.80 1.38
N SER A 615 45.27 -10.17 0.44
CA SER A 615 46.40 -10.79 -0.28
C SER A 615 47.70 -10.76 0.54
N PRO A 616 48.69 -11.63 0.23
CA PRO A 616 50.01 -11.59 0.86
C PRO A 616 50.68 -10.22 0.77
N LYS A 617 50.51 -9.53 -0.37
CA LYS A 617 50.94 -8.16 -0.58
C LYS A 617 50.30 -7.20 0.42
N TRP A 618 48.98 -7.26 0.59
CA TRP A 618 48.29 -6.39 1.54
C TRP A 618 48.83 -6.55 2.96
N PHE A 619 49.05 -7.79 3.42
CA PHE A 619 49.66 -8.04 4.74
C PHE A 619 51.07 -7.47 4.84
N PHE A 620 51.87 -7.61 3.78
CA PHE A 620 53.21 -7.02 3.74
C PHE A 620 53.16 -5.50 3.86
N ASP A 621 52.39 -4.84 2.98
CA ASP A 621 52.28 -3.38 2.95
C ASP A 621 51.78 -2.82 4.30
N GLN A 622 50.77 -3.45 4.92
CA GLN A 622 50.22 -2.99 6.20
C GLN A 622 51.18 -3.18 7.37
N VAL A 623 51.80 -4.36 7.53
CA VAL A 623 52.74 -4.60 8.63
C VAL A 623 53.97 -3.73 8.49
N VAL A 624 54.46 -3.53 7.26
CA VAL A 624 55.57 -2.64 6.96
C VAL A 624 55.21 -1.20 7.31
N ALA A 625 54.03 -0.71 6.94
CA ALA A 625 53.57 0.64 7.32
C ALA A 625 53.52 0.82 8.85
N VAL A 626 53.04 -0.18 9.59
CA VAL A 626 53.01 -0.17 11.07
C VAL A 626 54.41 -0.18 11.66
N ALA A 627 55.31 -1.00 11.12
CA ALA A 627 56.71 -1.03 11.53
C ALA A 627 57.39 0.33 11.27
N THR A 628 57.10 0.99 10.14
CA THR A 628 57.67 2.30 9.79
C THR A 628 57.17 3.39 10.71
N LYS A 629 55.88 3.35 11.05
CA LYS A 629 55.28 4.27 12.02
C LYS A 629 55.89 4.09 13.41
N ALA A 630 56.13 2.84 13.84
CA ALA A 630 56.79 2.56 15.12
C ALA A 630 58.24 3.08 15.15
N ALA A 631 58.98 2.93 14.04
CA ALA A 631 60.36 3.40 13.93
C ALA A 631 60.48 4.94 13.84
N SER A 632 59.43 5.66 13.40
CA SER A 632 59.47 7.12 13.16
C SER A 632 58.91 7.99 14.29
N THR A 633 58.32 7.41 15.34
CA THR A 633 57.82 8.17 16.50
C THR A 633 58.98 8.90 17.22
N PRO A 634 58.96 10.25 17.31
CA PRO A 634 60.06 11.01 17.90
C PRO A 634 60.11 10.80 19.42
N SER A 635 61.11 10.05 19.89
CA SER A 635 61.34 9.84 21.32
C SER A 635 62.53 10.68 21.81
N PRO A 636 62.42 11.40 22.93
CA PRO A 636 63.48 12.29 23.42
C PRO A 636 64.74 11.56 23.95
N ASP A 637 64.67 10.25 24.18
CA ASP A 637 65.77 9.45 24.74
C ASP A 637 66.29 8.37 23.77
N ALA A 638 67.61 8.17 23.73
CA ALA A 638 68.23 7.15 22.85
C ALA A 638 67.81 5.71 23.17
N VAL A 639 67.44 5.43 24.42
CA VAL A 639 67.02 4.09 24.89
C VAL A 639 65.66 3.68 24.32
N THR A 640 64.75 4.63 24.13
CA THR A 640 63.41 4.37 23.57
C THR A 640 63.43 4.21 22.05
N CYS A 641 64.39 4.84 21.36
CA CYS A 641 64.62 4.66 19.92
C CYS A 641 65.16 3.25 19.58
N ASP A 642 66.04 2.71 20.41
CA ASP A 642 66.50 1.32 20.26
C ASP A 642 65.32 0.32 20.47
N GLN A 643 64.41 0.60 21.41
CA GLN A 643 63.22 -0.24 21.65
C GLN A 643 62.23 -0.23 20.48
N SER A 644 61.99 0.92 19.84
CA SER A 644 61.09 1.02 18.68
C SER A 644 61.63 0.29 17.45
N ASN A 645 62.95 0.36 17.22
CA ASN A 645 63.61 -0.38 16.14
C ASN A 645 63.59 -1.90 16.38
N VAL A 646 63.77 -2.34 17.63
CA VAL A 646 63.63 -3.76 17.99
C VAL A 646 62.19 -4.24 17.76
N GLN A 647 61.19 -3.43 18.11
CA GLN A 647 59.78 -3.76 17.88
C GLN A 647 59.43 -3.84 16.39
N ALA A 648 59.96 -2.93 15.56
CA ALA A 648 59.80 -2.98 14.10
C ALA A 648 60.41 -4.26 13.50
N ARG A 649 61.62 -4.64 13.92
CA ARG A 649 62.27 -5.91 13.50
C ARG A 649 61.45 -7.13 13.91
N GLN A 650 60.84 -7.13 15.11
CA GLN A 650 59.96 -8.20 15.57
C GLN A 650 58.69 -8.34 14.73
N TYR A 651 58.09 -7.23 14.29
CA TYR A 651 56.92 -7.26 13.39
C TYR A 651 57.25 -7.84 12.02
N LEU A 652 58.40 -7.46 11.44
CA LEU A 652 58.87 -8.02 10.17
C LEU A 652 59.14 -9.53 10.27
N TYR A 653 59.75 -9.97 11.37
CA TYR A 653 59.97 -11.41 11.60
C TYR A 653 58.66 -12.17 11.76
N ALA A 654 57.70 -11.62 12.51
CA ALA A 654 56.36 -12.22 12.66
C ALA A 654 55.63 -12.33 11.32
N LEU A 655 55.73 -11.31 10.47
CA LEU A 655 55.18 -11.32 9.11
C LEU A 655 55.81 -12.41 8.24
N TYR A 656 57.14 -12.58 8.28
CA TYR A 656 57.82 -13.63 7.51
C TYR A 656 57.31 -15.02 7.89
N VAL A 657 57.28 -15.33 9.19
CA VAL A 657 56.78 -16.61 9.71
C VAL A 657 55.32 -16.83 9.33
N PHE A 658 54.51 -15.78 9.40
CA PHE A 658 53.11 -15.81 8.97
C PHE A 658 53.00 -16.15 7.46
N LEU A 659 53.73 -15.47 6.59
CA LEU A 659 53.64 -15.70 5.14
C LEU A 659 54.12 -17.09 4.73
N CYS A 660 55.12 -17.67 5.42
CA CYS A 660 55.54 -19.05 5.22
C CYS A 660 54.42 -20.07 5.45
N THR A 661 53.45 -19.74 6.32
CA THR A 661 52.35 -20.65 6.66
C THR A 661 51.06 -20.30 5.91
N PHE A 662 50.76 -19.02 5.75
CA PHE A 662 49.55 -18.54 5.10
C PHE A 662 49.60 -18.60 3.57
N ALA A 663 50.73 -18.22 2.97
CA ALA A 663 50.90 -18.15 1.53
C ALA A 663 52.34 -18.47 1.11
N PRO A 664 52.81 -19.72 1.31
CA PRO A 664 54.19 -20.09 1.03
C PRO A 664 54.61 -19.83 -0.42
N ALA A 665 53.67 -19.97 -1.36
CA ALA A 665 53.89 -19.70 -2.79
C ALA A 665 54.37 -18.27 -3.07
N ALA A 666 53.91 -17.28 -2.28
CA ALA A 666 54.30 -15.88 -2.47
C ALA A 666 55.78 -15.62 -2.13
N LEU A 667 56.40 -16.51 -1.34
CA LEU A 667 57.80 -16.43 -0.91
C LEU A 667 58.73 -17.36 -1.70
N VAL A 668 58.20 -18.21 -2.58
CA VAL A 668 59.01 -19.09 -3.45
C VAL A 668 59.88 -18.20 -4.34
N ARG A 669 61.18 -18.51 -4.39
CA ARG A 669 62.15 -17.77 -5.18
C ARG A 669 62.21 -18.30 -6.60
N ASP A 670 62.31 -17.38 -7.55
CA ASP A 670 62.64 -17.67 -8.93
C ASP A 670 64.16 -17.85 -9.15
N ASP A 671 64.54 -18.13 -10.39
CA ASP A 671 65.95 -18.30 -10.80
C ASP A 671 66.80 -17.03 -10.58
N ARG A 672 66.16 -15.87 -10.37
CA ARG A 672 66.82 -14.58 -10.08
C ARG A 672 66.90 -14.31 -8.58
N GLY A 673 66.49 -15.27 -7.75
CA GLY A 673 66.48 -15.17 -6.29
C GLY A 673 65.36 -14.27 -5.75
N ARG A 674 64.42 -13.84 -6.60
CA ARG A 674 63.31 -12.96 -6.23
C ARG A 674 62.04 -13.74 -5.94
N SER A 675 61.27 -13.32 -4.94
CA SER A 675 59.96 -13.89 -4.64
C SER A 675 58.85 -13.17 -5.42
N GLN A 676 57.69 -13.82 -5.60
CA GLN A 676 56.52 -13.14 -6.18
C GLN A 676 56.16 -11.87 -5.39
N LEU A 677 56.21 -11.94 -4.05
CA LEU A 677 55.97 -10.79 -3.18
C LEU A 677 56.96 -9.64 -3.42
N SER A 678 58.23 -9.96 -3.69
CA SER A 678 59.29 -8.96 -3.97
C SER A 678 59.12 -8.24 -5.31
N TYR A 679 58.39 -8.83 -6.26
CA TYR A 679 58.02 -8.17 -7.51
C TYR A 679 56.85 -7.19 -7.34
N GLU A 680 55.98 -7.46 -6.37
CA GLU A 680 54.74 -6.70 -6.18
C GLU A 680 54.88 -5.59 -5.12
N CYS A 681 55.84 -5.68 -4.19
CA CYS A 681 56.00 -4.77 -3.05
C CYS A 681 57.36 -4.07 -3.07
N THR A 682 57.53 -3.01 -2.26
CA THR A 682 58.82 -2.33 -2.05
C THR A 682 59.25 -2.43 -0.59
N PHE A 683 60.49 -2.85 -0.35
CA PHE A 683 61.03 -2.96 1.01
C PHE A 683 61.60 -1.61 1.49
N PRO A 684 61.16 -1.04 2.63
CA PRO A 684 61.67 0.25 3.07
C PRO A 684 63.09 0.15 3.64
N GLU A 685 64.01 0.96 3.08
CA GLU A 685 65.44 0.91 3.44
C GLU A 685 65.75 1.48 4.83
N HIS A 686 64.89 2.38 5.32
CA HIS A 686 65.08 3.14 6.56
C HIS A 686 64.62 2.38 7.82
N LEU A 687 63.93 1.24 7.68
CA LEU A 687 63.36 0.47 8.80
C LEU A 687 64.39 -0.30 9.63
N CYS A 688 65.62 -0.40 9.15
CA CYS A 688 66.62 -1.31 9.69
C CYS A 688 68.03 -0.68 9.77
N THR A 689 68.16 0.65 9.67
CA THR A 689 69.46 1.30 9.87
C THR A 689 69.91 1.11 11.32
N PRO A 690 71.09 0.53 11.59
CA PRO A 690 71.58 0.34 12.95
C PRO A 690 71.74 1.70 13.66
N SER A 691 71.38 1.77 14.94
CA SER A 691 71.75 2.94 15.76
C SER A 691 73.26 2.96 15.91
N ASP A 692 73.87 4.15 15.99
CA ASP A 692 75.33 4.33 16.07
C ASP A 692 76.01 3.54 17.22
N LYS A 693 75.22 3.00 18.16
CA LYS A 693 75.69 2.09 19.23
C LYS A 693 75.86 0.63 18.81
N GLU A 694 75.05 0.09 17.90
CA GLU A 694 75.21 -1.29 17.38
C GLU A 694 76.49 -1.40 16.52
N LEU A 695 76.79 -0.36 15.75
CA LEU A 695 77.98 -0.27 14.90
C LEU A 695 79.31 -0.20 15.69
N GLN A 696 79.29 0.21 16.96
CA GLN A 696 80.50 0.33 17.78
C GLN A 696 80.88 -0.95 18.52
N ILE A 697 79.97 -1.92 18.69
CA ILE A 697 80.23 -3.13 19.49
C ILE A 697 80.72 -4.30 18.63
N ASN A 698 80.27 -4.40 17.37
CA ASN A 698 80.66 -5.49 16.49
C ASN A 698 81.25 -4.95 15.18
N GLY A 699 82.56 -5.06 15.02
CA GLY A 699 83.21 -4.90 13.71
C GLY A 699 82.94 -6.11 12.81
N SER A 700 81.70 -6.28 12.35
CA SER A 700 81.32 -7.36 11.42
C SER A 700 80.95 -6.85 10.03
N SER A 701 81.12 -7.74 9.05
CA SER A 701 80.90 -7.54 7.61
C SER A 701 79.48 -7.03 7.29
N ASN A 702 79.33 -6.34 6.15
CA ASN A 702 78.04 -5.91 5.57
C ASN A 702 76.94 -7.00 5.49
N ASP A 703 77.27 -8.28 5.69
CA ASP A 703 76.31 -9.40 5.73
C ASP A 703 75.48 -9.50 7.02
N ASP A 704 75.89 -8.87 8.12
CA ASP A 704 75.18 -8.91 9.42
C ASP A 704 74.20 -7.75 9.63
N ASP A 705 74.03 -6.87 8.63
CA ASP A 705 73.06 -5.78 8.70
C ASP A 705 71.62 -6.37 8.74
N PRO A 706 70.85 -6.10 9.80
CA PRO A 706 69.45 -6.53 9.91
C PRO A 706 68.60 -6.17 8.68
N SER A 707 68.93 -5.08 8.00
CA SER A 707 68.25 -4.62 6.77
C SER A 707 68.44 -5.60 5.60
N VAL A 708 69.67 -6.08 5.41
CA VAL A 708 70.07 -7.05 4.39
C VAL A 708 69.46 -8.42 4.70
N HIS A 709 69.41 -8.78 5.98
CA HIS A 709 68.80 -10.02 6.43
C HIS A 709 67.30 -10.11 6.10
N PHE A 710 66.50 -9.09 6.46
CA PHE A 710 65.06 -9.10 6.17
C PHE A 710 64.76 -9.01 4.67
N ARG A 711 65.55 -8.24 3.90
CA ARG A 711 65.44 -8.20 2.43
C ARG A 711 65.62 -9.58 1.82
N ARG A 712 66.66 -10.31 2.22
CA ARG A 712 66.87 -11.70 1.80
C ARG A 712 65.72 -12.59 2.22
N LEU A 713 65.20 -12.49 3.45
CA LEU A 713 64.09 -13.33 3.92
C LEU A 713 62.86 -13.24 3.01
N PHE A 714 62.43 -12.04 2.64
CA PHE A 714 61.29 -11.84 1.74
C PHE A 714 61.63 -12.01 0.25
N GLY A 715 62.89 -12.32 -0.10
CA GLY A 715 63.33 -12.54 -1.48
C GLY A 715 63.51 -11.24 -2.28
N PHE A 716 63.85 -10.12 -1.64
CA PHE A 716 64.29 -8.91 -2.35
C PHE A 716 65.76 -9.07 -2.78
N SER A 717 66.12 -8.48 -3.93
CA SER A 717 67.49 -8.49 -4.46
C SER A 717 68.40 -7.56 -3.66
N ASP A 718 69.60 -8.02 -3.31
CA ASP A 718 70.61 -7.27 -2.52
C ASP A 718 71.13 -6.00 -3.23
N ASN A 719 70.97 -5.91 -4.56
CA ASN A 719 71.31 -4.72 -5.33
C ASN A 719 70.19 -3.67 -5.22
N GLY A 720 70.39 -2.66 -4.38
CA GLY A 720 69.57 -1.45 -4.30
C GLY A 720 69.62 -0.64 -5.59
N HIS A 721 68.82 -1.01 -6.58
CA HIS A 721 68.36 -0.09 -7.62
C HIS A 721 66.92 -0.45 -7.98
N GLY A 722 66.03 0.46 -7.63
CA GLY A 722 64.66 0.46 -8.13
C GLY A 722 64.63 0.57 -9.64
N THR A 723 63.59 -0.03 -10.20
CA THR A 723 62.98 0.40 -11.47
C THR A 723 61.52 0.65 -11.19
#